data_AF-A0A9P7EUR1-F1
#
_entry.id   AF-A0A9P7EUR1-F1
#
_cell.length_a   1.000
_cell.length_b   1.000
_cell.length_c   1.000
_cell.angle_alpha   90.00
_cell.angle_beta   90.00
_cell.angle_gamma   90.00
#
_symmetry.space_group_name_H-M   'P 1'
#
loop_
_entity.id
_entity.type
_entity.pdbx_description
1 polymer ?
#
loop_
_entity_poly.entity_id
_entity_poly.type
_entity_poly.pdbx_seq_one_letter_code
_entity_poly.pdbx_strand_id
1 'polypeptide(L)'
;MTGSKKKNKGRGKGSGRKKIPNISSSQSKDVDPISCSTLEEDEMTRCDQPPTEGFERCEVHQAQYRTMYKKYKDASKVVDDIESGTLELPTKEQIQCYTDLHLTLNKARLVRKYLESIRVERTGRGIHQRRFFLKIDDGHKARLKFLEKKMSKAVDILGNLQARALDLHIANNPGSEWIKPVQSPNDFDDVPISTEKIIEAAQRTLPDDRKNSTCPLLASKKSTGSPALADEDLIDLEHRALKARILHTIFEMITDPGLFTRLRHEADPDDTDPTFEPDPTVLHNIFQQYARRIMFHDSDFFFKTLDKVSFQDLMLDDDFSIEDAFKFVFLFDRNKLGFGLTWFKDAVLDALMMSKGGNVANFGSLKSRHKVLGGWIYSRTHTHTIPNEAWWYLLEILQPPADVENRFVRLCHKFDDMVNFLSFGAIGMLPPSTFCSKQYDGVDAIVPRKHLSLSGVVITDMVSGPMPPHMTGPIPTTRRGRRPGCIVWCEIEARGYMFGALRNEPDPFNDAFLRELRARPDLFQVVTRSETDPGRQVEVFPADVLPMMRTREFEAPPALSANRPTGSGKWTVSRSAVDVLYGTHCEMPGVRNYPFLGYLQILNSGKNKGWFFRFKNFPVKYIVILDTVPNRHDSVLAMNVAWAALRARGYGEGEYEVLKYARASDKLFQKRAEEILAWTPNNWRWQVNKIVDDVGESTDRPEVMEEGEGAGAQAFRRGIVLECADGELYRVFPIVIMYPPDYPERCVLYLKMGDLLNEFQGFKNYRHQEHGEWER
;
A
#
# COMPACT_ATOMS: atom_id res chain seq x y z
N MET A 1 62.48 3.44 1.99
CA MET A 1 63.20 2.26 1.48
C MET A 1 62.30 1.54 0.49
N THR A 2 62.89 1.09 -0.63
CA THR A 2 62.33 0.39 -1.81
C THR A 2 61.20 1.14 -2.57
N GLY A 3 61.30 1.61 -3.81
CA GLY A 3 62.27 1.46 -4.91
C GLY A 3 61.68 0.67 -6.08
N SER A 4 61.17 1.31 -7.14
CA SER A 4 61.20 0.72 -8.50
C SER A 4 60.92 1.71 -9.66
N LYS A 5 62.00 2.00 -10.40
CA LYS A 5 62.21 2.08 -11.87
C LYS A 5 61.23 2.83 -12.79
N LYS A 6 61.74 3.98 -13.28
CA LYS A 6 61.46 4.61 -14.58
C LYS A 6 61.76 3.66 -15.76
N LYS A 7 60.93 3.73 -16.82
CA LYS A 7 61.30 3.38 -18.21
C LYS A 7 60.70 4.40 -19.18
N ASN A 8 61.57 5.24 -19.74
CA ASN A 8 61.33 6.04 -20.95
C ASN A 8 61.44 5.13 -22.18
N LYS A 9 60.54 5.28 -23.15
CA LYS A 9 60.79 5.01 -24.57
C LYS A 9 59.95 5.96 -25.43
N GLY A 10 60.63 6.85 -26.14
CA GLY A 10 60.07 7.63 -27.24
C GLY A 10 60.24 6.93 -28.60
N ARG A 11 59.41 7.34 -29.56
CA ARG A 11 59.50 7.26 -31.03
C ARG A 11 58.08 7.55 -31.56
N GLY A 12 57.81 8.35 -32.57
CA GLY A 12 58.62 9.10 -33.52
C GLY A 12 57.67 9.89 -34.44
N LYS A 13 58.19 10.98 -35.02
CA LYS A 13 57.54 11.87 -35.98
C LYS A 13 57.08 11.14 -37.25
N GLY A 14 55.93 11.55 -37.78
CA GLY A 14 55.50 11.24 -39.14
C GLY A 14 54.63 12.36 -39.71
N SER A 15 55.24 13.42 -40.23
CA SER A 15 54.55 14.48 -40.98
C SER A 15 54.32 14.04 -42.42
N GLY A 16 53.13 13.52 -42.71
CA GLY A 16 52.70 13.17 -44.07
C GLY A 16 52.14 14.39 -44.80
N ARG A 17 52.97 15.06 -45.60
CA ARG A 17 52.59 16.12 -46.53
C ARG A 17 51.90 15.46 -47.75
N LYS A 18 50.55 15.47 -47.80
CA LYS A 18 49.80 14.98 -48.96
C LYS A 18 49.84 16.01 -50.09
N LYS A 19 50.28 15.55 -51.26
CA LYS A 19 50.27 16.26 -52.54
C LYS A 19 48.83 16.54 -52.98
N ILE A 20 48.61 17.76 -53.44
CA ILE A 20 47.44 18.22 -54.19
C ILE A 20 47.51 17.59 -55.59
N PRO A 21 46.47 16.89 -56.08
CA PRO A 21 46.26 16.69 -57.49
C PRO A 21 45.44 17.85 -58.05
N ASN A 22 46.03 18.49 -59.05
CA ASN A 22 45.41 19.48 -59.91
C ASN A 22 44.50 18.74 -60.91
N ILE A 23 43.19 18.92 -60.83
CA ILE A 23 42.25 18.49 -61.88
C ILE A 23 41.30 19.65 -62.17
N SER A 24 41.34 20.03 -63.44
CA SER A 24 40.57 21.06 -64.11
C SER A 24 39.12 20.67 -64.37
N SER A 25 38.32 21.72 -64.58
CA SER A 25 37.14 21.84 -65.45
C SER A 25 35.83 21.14 -65.07
N SER A 26 34.91 21.99 -64.60
CA SER A 26 33.54 22.17 -65.11
C SER A 26 32.60 20.97 -65.11
N GLN A 27 31.95 20.77 -63.97
CA GLN A 27 30.52 20.47 -63.92
C GLN A 27 29.93 21.29 -62.77
N SER A 28 29.02 22.22 -63.06
CA SER A 28 28.16 22.84 -62.06
C SER A 28 27.22 21.75 -61.53
N LYS A 29 27.73 20.93 -60.61
CA LYS A 29 26.85 20.16 -59.73
C LYS A 29 26.06 21.20 -58.95
N ASP A 30 24.73 21.16 -59.07
CA ASP A 30 23.86 21.68 -58.04
C ASP A 30 24.37 21.11 -56.72
N VAL A 31 25.11 21.93 -55.98
CA VAL A 31 25.52 21.59 -54.63
C VAL A 31 24.26 21.81 -53.84
N ASP A 32 23.60 20.70 -53.47
CA ASP A 32 22.48 20.74 -52.53
C ASP A 32 22.85 21.72 -51.41
N PRO A 33 22.04 22.76 -51.17
CA PRO A 33 22.36 23.77 -50.17
C PRO A 33 22.63 23.06 -48.86
N ILE A 34 23.84 23.24 -48.33
CA ILE A 34 24.24 22.64 -47.05
C ILE A 34 23.20 23.11 -46.04
N SER A 35 22.46 22.18 -45.45
CA SER A 35 21.45 22.50 -44.44
C SER A 35 22.11 22.58 -43.06
N CYS A 36 21.47 23.30 -42.12
CA CYS A 36 21.94 23.37 -40.75
C CYS A 36 22.05 21.96 -40.12
N SER A 37 23.16 21.68 -39.43
CA SER A 37 23.41 20.36 -38.82
C SER A 37 22.64 20.09 -37.52
N THR A 38 21.84 21.05 -37.05
CA THR A 38 21.10 20.97 -35.79
C THR A 38 19.75 20.30 -36.01
N LEU A 39 19.36 19.44 -35.07
CA LEU A 39 18.02 18.86 -35.05
C LEU A 39 17.02 19.85 -34.45
N GLU A 40 15.82 19.89 -35.04
CA GLU A 40 14.68 20.66 -34.54
C GLU A 40 14.20 20.12 -33.19
N GLU A 41 13.16 20.72 -32.63
CA GLU A 41 12.61 20.35 -31.31
C GLU A 41 12.11 18.90 -31.24
N ASP A 42 11.72 18.31 -32.38
CA ASP A 42 11.33 16.91 -32.47
C ASP A 42 12.51 15.93 -32.36
N GLU A 43 13.74 16.44 -32.30
CA GLU A 43 15.01 15.69 -32.27
C GLU A 43 15.15 14.67 -33.42
N MET A 44 14.40 14.85 -34.52
CA MET A 44 14.35 13.94 -35.67
C MET A 44 14.58 14.67 -36.99
N THR A 45 13.94 15.82 -37.18
CA THR A 45 14.09 16.63 -38.38
C THR A 45 15.29 17.56 -38.27
N ARG A 46 15.98 17.76 -39.38
CA ARG A 46 17.08 18.72 -39.47
C ARG A 46 16.52 20.08 -39.81
N CYS A 47 17.18 21.11 -39.31
CA CYS A 47 16.86 22.47 -39.70
C CYS A 47 17.19 22.72 -41.17
N ASP A 48 16.19 23.14 -41.94
CA ASP A 48 16.32 23.43 -43.38
C ASP A 48 16.96 24.81 -43.66
N GLN A 49 17.19 25.61 -42.61
CA GLN A 49 17.84 26.91 -42.77
C GLN A 49 19.31 26.76 -43.17
N PRO A 50 19.83 27.65 -44.04
CA PRO A 50 21.23 27.62 -44.41
C PRO A 50 22.12 27.91 -43.20
N PRO A 51 23.31 27.29 -43.11
CA PRO A 51 24.28 27.57 -42.07
C PRO A 51 24.81 28.99 -42.20
N THR A 52 25.18 29.56 -41.06
CA THR A 52 25.88 30.85 -40.99
C THR A 52 27.27 30.70 -41.59
N GLU A 53 27.75 31.70 -42.32
CA GLU A 53 29.07 31.65 -42.96
C GLU A 53 30.18 31.29 -41.94
N GLY A 54 30.90 30.20 -42.21
CA GLY A 54 31.96 29.67 -41.34
C GLY A 54 31.51 28.76 -40.19
N PHE A 55 30.21 28.48 -40.06
CA PHE A 55 29.66 27.58 -39.04
C PHE A 55 28.85 26.45 -39.69
N GLU A 56 28.62 25.36 -38.96
CA GLU A 56 27.76 24.23 -39.42
C GLU A 56 26.27 24.47 -39.12
N ARG A 57 25.91 25.61 -38.52
CA ARG A 57 24.59 25.90 -37.96
C ARG A 57 24.07 27.25 -38.45
N CYS A 58 22.75 27.36 -38.64
CA CYS A 58 22.11 28.65 -38.93
C CYS A 58 22.27 29.61 -37.73
N GLU A 59 22.00 30.89 -37.93
CA GLU A 59 22.29 31.93 -36.95
C GLU A 59 21.57 31.68 -35.61
N VAL A 60 20.29 31.31 -35.68
CA VAL A 60 19.44 31.00 -34.52
C VAL A 60 20.01 29.80 -33.73
N HIS A 61 20.27 28.68 -34.40
CA HIS A 61 20.82 27.49 -33.74
C HIS A 61 22.24 27.69 -33.22
N GLN A 62 23.04 28.54 -33.87
CA GLN A 62 24.37 28.90 -33.40
C GLN A 62 24.32 29.78 -32.14
N ALA A 63 23.33 30.68 -32.02
CA ALA A 63 23.05 31.46 -30.82
C ALA A 63 22.58 30.56 -29.66
N GLN A 64 21.56 29.72 -29.90
CA GLN A 64 21.05 28.74 -28.92
C GLN A 64 22.17 27.81 -28.42
N TYR A 65 23.01 27.31 -29.33
CA TYR A 65 24.19 26.52 -28.99
C TYR A 65 25.11 27.26 -28.01
N ARG A 66 25.47 28.52 -28.30
CA ARG A 66 26.39 29.32 -27.47
C ARG A 66 25.79 29.59 -26.10
N THR A 67 24.51 29.99 -26.04
CA THR A 67 23.80 30.31 -24.80
C THR A 67 23.72 29.09 -23.88
N MET A 68 23.21 27.97 -24.41
CA MET A 68 23.11 26.72 -23.65
C MET A 68 24.49 26.18 -23.26
N TYR A 69 25.48 26.21 -24.16
CA TYR A 69 26.85 25.76 -23.85
C TYR A 69 27.45 26.54 -22.71
N LYS A 70 27.34 27.88 -22.75
CA LYS A 70 27.80 28.75 -21.67
C LYS A 70 27.10 28.40 -20.36
N LYS A 71 25.77 28.28 -20.35
CA LYS A 71 24.99 28.01 -19.14
C LYS A 71 25.38 26.69 -18.48
N TYR A 72 25.47 25.58 -19.22
CA TYR A 72 25.84 24.31 -18.61
C TYR A 72 27.31 24.26 -18.19
N LYS A 73 28.19 25.03 -18.85
CA LYS A 73 29.61 25.16 -18.45
C LYS A 73 29.78 26.00 -17.19
N ASP A 74 29.02 27.07 -17.04
CA ASP A 74 28.98 27.86 -15.82
C ASP A 74 28.47 26.99 -14.65
N ALA A 75 27.45 26.16 -14.88
CA ALA A 75 26.99 25.17 -13.90
C ALA A 75 28.06 24.11 -13.59
N SER A 76 28.76 23.59 -14.61
CA SER A 76 29.88 22.66 -14.45
C SER A 76 31.00 23.24 -13.57
N LYS A 77 31.29 24.54 -13.72
CA LYS A 77 32.27 25.22 -12.89
C LYS A 77 31.85 25.22 -11.42
N VAL A 78 30.59 25.52 -11.12
CA VAL A 78 30.07 25.46 -9.74
C VAL A 78 30.20 24.04 -9.16
N VAL A 79 29.90 23.02 -9.97
CA VAL A 79 30.06 21.62 -9.56
C VAL A 79 31.52 21.28 -9.24
N ASP A 80 32.44 21.68 -10.10
CA ASP A 80 33.87 21.40 -9.96
C ASP A 80 34.50 22.22 -8.81
N ASP A 81 34.05 23.45 -8.58
CA ASP A 81 34.50 24.31 -7.46
C ASP A 81 34.14 23.69 -6.10
N ILE A 82 32.94 23.10 -5.97
CA ILE A 82 32.50 22.40 -4.75
C ILE A 82 33.31 21.10 -4.56
N GLU A 83 33.51 20.33 -5.63
CA GLU A 83 34.22 19.04 -5.58
C GLU A 83 35.73 19.17 -5.39
N SER A 84 36.32 20.28 -5.81
CA SER A 84 37.74 20.60 -5.57
C SER A 84 38.05 21.00 -4.13
N GLY A 85 37.03 21.10 -3.27
CA GLY A 85 37.18 21.48 -1.86
C GLY A 85 37.18 22.99 -1.61
N THR A 86 36.88 23.80 -2.63
CA THR A 86 36.72 25.26 -2.46
C THR A 86 35.48 25.58 -1.59
N LEU A 87 34.47 24.71 -1.65
CA LEU A 87 33.26 24.75 -0.83
C LEU A 87 32.95 23.33 -0.34
N GLU A 88 33.34 23.02 0.91
CA GLU A 88 33.15 21.69 1.48
C GLU A 88 31.68 21.44 1.86
N LEU A 89 31.11 20.37 1.31
CA LEU A 89 29.79 19.88 1.71
C LEU A 89 29.88 19.19 3.08
N PRO A 90 28.97 19.46 4.02
CA PRO A 90 29.09 18.93 5.36
C PRO A 90 28.88 17.42 5.40
N THR A 91 29.63 16.72 6.26
CA THR A 91 29.42 15.30 6.54
C THR A 91 28.21 15.10 7.46
N LYS A 92 27.70 13.87 7.54
CA LYS A 92 26.57 13.54 8.41
C LYS A 92 26.86 13.86 9.89
N GLU A 93 28.07 13.59 10.34
CA GLU A 93 28.54 13.87 11.70
C GLU A 93 28.60 15.38 11.96
N GLN A 94 29.08 16.16 10.98
CA GLN A 94 29.10 17.62 11.09
C GLN A 94 27.69 18.20 11.17
N ILE A 95 26.75 17.69 10.36
CA ILE A 95 25.33 18.12 10.38
C ILE A 95 24.73 17.89 11.77
N GLN A 96 24.97 16.72 12.38
CA GLN A 96 24.44 16.41 13.72
C GLN A 96 24.94 17.37 14.80
N CYS A 97 26.16 17.89 14.65
CA CYS A 97 26.76 18.85 15.57
C CYS A 97 26.21 20.28 15.43
N TYR A 98 25.41 20.59 14.39
CA TYR A 98 24.84 21.92 14.25
C TYR A 98 23.82 22.20 15.33
N THR A 99 23.97 23.33 16.03
CA THR A 99 23.06 23.80 17.09
C THR A 99 22.25 25.02 16.67
N ASP A 100 22.64 25.68 15.57
CA ASP A 100 21.99 26.88 15.07
C ASP A 100 21.11 26.60 13.85
N LEU A 101 19.85 27.02 13.92
CA LEU A 101 18.86 26.79 12.87
C LEU A 101 19.23 27.57 11.59
N HIS A 102 19.64 28.83 11.72
CA HIS A 102 19.95 29.68 10.57
C HIS A 102 21.16 29.17 9.79
N LEU A 103 22.22 28.75 10.48
CA LEU A 103 23.40 28.12 9.90
C LEU A 103 23.03 26.84 9.14
N THR A 104 22.21 25.99 9.75
CA THR A 104 21.75 24.74 9.14
C THR A 104 20.97 25.01 7.85
N LEU A 105 20.04 25.97 7.87
CA LEU A 105 19.29 26.39 6.69
C LEU A 105 20.18 27.04 5.62
N ASN A 106 21.19 27.82 6.00
CA ASN A 106 22.16 28.39 5.06
C ASN A 106 23.01 27.31 4.38
N LYS A 107 23.41 26.27 5.11
CA LYS A 107 24.08 25.09 4.53
C LYS A 107 23.14 24.33 3.60
N ALA A 108 21.86 24.18 3.97
CA ALA A 108 20.87 23.57 3.09
C ALA A 108 20.72 24.35 1.76
N ARG A 109 20.66 25.70 1.82
CA ARG A 109 20.64 26.56 0.63
C ARG A 109 21.86 26.36 -0.27
N LEU A 110 23.06 26.22 0.30
CA LEU A 110 24.26 25.93 -0.47
C LEU A 110 24.16 24.58 -1.21
N VAL A 111 23.67 23.54 -0.53
CA VAL A 111 23.47 22.22 -1.14
C VAL A 111 22.40 22.25 -2.23
N ARG A 112 21.32 23.03 -2.06
CA ARG A 112 20.33 23.26 -3.14
C ARG A 112 20.96 23.89 -4.37
N LYS A 113 21.79 24.93 -4.20
CA LYS A 113 22.51 25.56 -5.31
C LYS A 113 23.43 24.57 -6.04
N TYR A 114 24.07 23.67 -5.30
CA TYR A 114 24.88 22.58 -5.87
C TYR A 114 24.03 21.61 -6.70
N LEU A 115 22.92 21.14 -6.13
CA LEU A 115 21.97 20.27 -6.84
C LEU A 115 21.44 20.92 -8.12
N GLU A 116 21.09 22.20 -8.07
CA GLU A 116 20.60 22.90 -9.24
C GLU A 116 21.66 23.04 -10.33
N SER A 117 22.90 23.28 -9.93
CA SER A 117 24.03 23.29 -10.87
C SER A 117 24.23 21.91 -11.53
N ILE A 118 24.06 20.81 -10.77
CA ILE A 118 24.10 19.46 -11.33
C ILE A 118 22.95 19.24 -12.33
N ARG A 119 21.73 19.69 -12.03
CA ARG A 119 20.57 19.57 -12.92
C ARG A 119 20.77 20.35 -14.21
N VAL A 120 21.17 21.62 -14.12
CA VAL A 120 21.47 22.48 -15.28
C VAL A 120 22.59 21.87 -16.13
N GLU A 121 23.66 21.36 -15.51
CA GLU A 121 24.75 20.71 -16.25
C GLU A 121 24.24 19.45 -16.98
N ARG A 122 23.47 18.60 -16.28
CA ARG A 122 22.97 17.34 -16.82
C ARG A 122 21.98 17.57 -17.98
N THR A 123 20.97 18.42 -17.78
CA THR A 123 19.99 18.76 -18.82
C THR A 123 20.67 19.45 -19.99
N GLY A 124 21.54 20.43 -19.72
CA GLY A 124 22.28 21.14 -20.77
C GLY A 124 23.15 20.22 -21.61
N ARG A 125 23.87 19.28 -21.00
CA ARG A 125 24.63 18.26 -21.73
C ARG A 125 23.74 17.29 -22.50
N GLY A 126 22.59 16.93 -21.95
CA GLY A 126 21.59 16.10 -22.61
C GLY A 126 21.09 16.75 -23.90
N ILE A 127 20.58 17.99 -23.81
CA ILE A 127 20.12 18.77 -24.97
C ILE A 127 21.28 19.02 -25.94
N HIS A 128 22.44 19.42 -25.42
CA HIS A 128 23.63 19.71 -26.24
C HIS A 128 24.03 18.52 -27.10
N GLN A 129 24.02 17.34 -26.50
CA GLN A 129 24.34 16.10 -27.19
C GLN A 129 23.25 15.69 -28.19
N ARG A 130 21.96 15.72 -27.80
CA ARG A 130 20.86 15.26 -28.66
C ARG A 130 20.63 16.16 -29.87
N ARG A 131 20.64 17.49 -29.68
CA ARG A 131 20.32 18.44 -30.77
C ARG A 131 21.49 18.76 -31.68
N PHE A 132 22.73 18.71 -31.16
CA PHE A 132 23.89 19.25 -31.88
C PHE A 132 24.95 18.21 -32.25
N PHE A 133 24.80 16.93 -31.85
CA PHE A 133 25.73 15.85 -32.19
C PHE A 133 25.01 14.56 -32.57
N LEU A 134 25.55 13.84 -33.56
CA LEU A 134 25.00 12.55 -34.00
C LEU A 134 25.43 11.36 -33.12
N LYS A 135 26.50 11.51 -32.34
CA LYS A 135 27.05 10.45 -31.47
C LYS A 135 27.48 11.03 -30.13
N ILE A 136 27.14 10.31 -29.07
CA ILE A 136 27.60 10.59 -27.70
C ILE A 136 29.09 10.31 -27.61
N ASP A 137 29.88 11.28 -27.16
CA ASP A 137 31.27 11.01 -26.81
C ASP A 137 31.37 10.33 -25.43
N ASP A 138 32.40 9.50 -25.23
CA ASP A 138 32.59 8.76 -23.98
C ASP A 138 32.80 9.70 -22.77
N GLY A 139 33.29 10.91 -23.01
CA GLY A 139 33.49 11.93 -21.98
C GLY A 139 32.18 12.46 -21.39
N HIS A 140 31.19 12.73 -22.23
CA HIS A 140 29.83 13.12 -21.87
C HIS A 140 29.17 12.01 -21.09
N LYS A 141 29.27 10.76 -21.56
CA LYS A 141 28.71 9.60 -20.86
C LYS A 141 29.33 9.41 -19.47
N ALA A 142 30.66 9.55 -19.37
CA ALA A 142 31.36 9.48 -18.09
C ALA A 142 30.96 10.62 -17.14
N ARG A 143 30.85 11.86 -17.66
CA ARG A 143 30.44 13.03 -16.86
C ARG A 143 29.00 12.91 -16.39
N LEU A 144 28.06 12.45 -17.22
CA LEU A 144 26.66 12.24 -16.81
C LEU A 144 26.55 11.22 -15.68
N LYS A 145 27.28 10.10 -15.75
CA LYS A 145 27.36 9.11 -14.65
C LYS A 145 27.97 9.70 -13.38
N PHE A 146 28.99 10.54 -13.52
CA PHE A 146 29.58 11.26 -12.39
C PHE A 146 28.54 12.16 -11.72
N LEU A 147 27.84 12.99 -12.50
CA LEU A 147 26.80 13.89 -12.02
C LEU A 147 25.66 13.17 -11.32
N GLU A 148 25.23 12.02 -11.85
CA GLU A 148 24.22 11.16 -11.22
C GLU A 148 24.62 10.73 -9.80
N LYS A 149 25.85 10.22 -9.64
CA LYS A 149 26.37 9.83 -8.33
C LYS A 149 26.45 11.01 -7.36
N LYS A 150 26.83 12.20 -7.86
CA LYS A 150 26.92 13.41 -7.05
C LYS A 150 25.55 13.94 -6.63
N MET A 151 24.57 13.85 -7.51
CA MET A 151 23.19 14.21 -7.23
C MET A 151 22.62 13.39 -6.07
N SER A 152 22.77 12.05 -6.09
CA SER A 152 22.29 11.22 -4.97
C SER A 152 22.90 11.63 -3.63
N LYS A 153 24.23 11.79 -3.59
CA LYS A 153 24.95 12.23 -2.39
C LYS A 153 24.48 13.61 -1.91
N ALA A 154 24.24 14.54 -2.81
CA ALA A 154 23.82 15.90 -2.45
C ALA A 154 22.36 15.93 -1.95
N VAL A 155 21.46 15.12 -2.52
CA VAL A 155 20.09 14.98 -1.99
C VAL A 155 20.11 14.36 -0.59
N ASP A 156 20.93 13.33 -0.34
CA ASP A 156 21.11 12.76 1.00
C ASP A 156 21.59 13.79 2.03
N ILE A 157 22.61 14.58 1.67
CA ILE A 157 23.13 15.64 2.54
C ILE A 157 22.04 16.68 2.83
N LEU A 158 21.26 17.07 1.81
CA LEU A 158 20.17 18.02 1.96
C LEU A 158 19.08 17.48 2.90
N GLY A 159 18.65 16.22 2.75
CA GLY A 159 17.66 15.60 3.63
C GLY A 159 18.14 15.56 5.09
N ASN A 160 19.41 15.21 5.33
CA ASN A 160 19.98 15.25 6.69
C ASN A 160 20.01 16.68 7.27
N LEU A 161 20.35 17.70 6.47
CA LEU A 161 20.32 19.11 6.89
C LEU A 161 18.90 19.56 7.22
N GLN A 162 17.89 19.14 6.44
CA GLN A 162 16.48 19.50 6.65
C GLN A 162 15.91 18.81 7.89
N ALA A 163 16.20 17.53 8.09
CA ALA A 163 15.85 16.83 9.32
C ALA A 163 16.46 17.51 10.55
N ARG A 164 17.75 17.89 10.48
CA ARG A 164 18.40 18.63 11.58
C ARG A 164 17.79 20.01 11.80
N ALA A 165 17.48 20.74 10.72
CA ALA A 165 16.81 22.03 10.83
C ALA A 165 15.44 21.87 11.51
N LEU A 166 14.71 20.79 11.23
CA LEU A 166 13.44 20.51 11.87
C LEU A 166 13.61 20.25 13.36
N ASP A 167 14.57 19.42 13.76
CA ASP A 167 14.89 19.16 15.16
C ASP A 167 15.19 20.46 15.93
N LEU A 168 16.00 21.34 15.33
CA LEU A 168 16.36 22.63 15.91
C LEU A 168 15.16 23.58 15.96
N HIS A 169 14.32 23.60 14.92
CA HIS A 169 13.08 24.36 14.91
C HIS A 169 12.14 23.90 16.02
N ILE A 170 12.00 22.59 16.22
CA ILE A 170 11.17 22.01 17.27
C ILE A 170 11.69 22.37 18.66
N ALA A 171 13.01 22.24 18.87
CA ALA A 171 13.65 22.57 20.14
C ALA A 171 13.44 24.04 20.52
N ASN A 172 13.46 24.95 19.55
CA ASN A 172 13.25 26.38 19.75
C ASN A 172 11.77 26.78 19.89
N ASN A 173 10.84 25.88 19.55
CA ASN A 173 9.40 26.12 19.59
C ASN A 173 8.70 24.98 20.35
N PRO A 174 8.79 24.90 21.70
CA PRO A 174 8.29 23.75 22.47
C PRO A 174 6.78 23.45 22.29
N GLY A 175 6.00 24.42 21.78
CA GLY A 175 4.63 24.16 21.30
C GLY A 175 4.53 23.17 20.12
N SER A 176 5.65 22.76 19.54
CA SER A 176 5.79 21.83 18.41
C SER A 176 6.17 20.39 18.79
N GLU A 177 6.14 20.05 20.09
CA GLU A 177 6.35 18.67 20.58
C GLU A 177 5.42 17.63 19.92
N TRP A 178 4.32 18.06 19.32
CA TRP A 178 3.42 17.21 18.53
C TRP A 178 4.06 16.59 17.28
N ILE A 179 5.21 17.07 16.79
CA ILE A 179 5.92 16.46 15.64
C ILE A 179 6.56 15.11 16.03
N LYS A 180 7.05 15.00 17.27
CA LYS A 180 7.88 13.86 17.72
C LYS A 180 7.17 12.49 17.67
N PRO A 181 5.89 12.34 18.08
CA PRO A 181 5.19 11.06 18.02
C PRO A 181 4.93 10.58 16.58
N VAL A 182 4.85 11.51 15.63
CA VAL A 182 4.51 11.22 14.24
C VAL A 182 5.75 10.87 13.42
N GLN A 183 6.93 11.36 13.82
CA GLN A 183 8.19 11.13 13.12
C GLN A 183 9.02 9.97 13.67
N SER A 184 8.62 9.32 14.78
CA SER A 184 9.42 8.20 15.31
C SER A 184 9.45 7.05 14.30
N PRO A 185 10.58 6.77 13.62
CA PRO A 185 10.64 5.73 12.59
C PRO A 185 10.52 4.32 13.17
N ASN A 186 10.61 4.20 14.49
CA ASN A 186 10.79 2.93 15.20
C ASN A 186 9.57 2.01 15.18
N ASP A 187 8.38 2.52 14.84
CA ASP A 187 7.15 1.71 14.87
C ASP A 187 6.68 1.25 13.48
N PHE A 188 7.27 1.78 12.40
CA PHE A 188 6.83 1.50 11.04
C PHE A 188 7.88 0.67 10.31
N ASP A 189 7.45 -0.51 9.85
CA ASP A 189 8.28 -1.47 9.11
C ASP A 189 8.64 -1.00 7.68
N ASP A 190 8.31 0.25 7.33
CA ASP A 190 8.53 0.81 6.01
C ASP A 190 9.98 1.31 5.92
N VAL A 191 10.79 0.59 5.13
CA VAL A 191 12.14 1.04 4.76
C VAL A 191 12.00 2.42 4.11
N PRO A 192 12.67 3.46 4.65
CA PRO A 192 12.67 4.78 4.02
C PRO A 192 13.00 4.66 2.54
N ILE A 193 12.25 5.36 1.71
CA ILE A 193 12.47 5.32 0.26
C ILE A 193 13.85 5.91 0.01
N SER A 194 14.74 5.11 -0.58
CA SER A 194 16.10 5.58 -0.84
C SER A 194 16.07 6.71 -1.86
N THR A 195 16.93 7.69 -1.63
CA THR A 195 17.14 8.82 -2.53
C THR A 195 17.40 8.38 -3.97
N GLU A 196 18.15 7.30 -4.17
CA GLU A 196 18.39 6.73 -5.49
C GLU A 196 17.10 6.35 -6.20
N LYS A 197 16.14 5.73 -5.49
CA LYS A 197 14.86 5.32 -6.09
C LYS A 197 14.03 6.53 -6.51
N ILE A 198 14.05 7.62 -5.72
CA ILE A 198 13.34 8.86 -6.05
C ILE A 198 13.96 9.49 -7.31
N ILE A 199 15.28 9.58 -7.34
CA ILE A 199 16.03 10.13 -8.47
C ILE A 199 15.84 9.27 -9.73
N GLU A 200 15.93 7.95 -9.62
CA GLU A 200 15.70 7.03 -10.74
C GLU A 200 14.27 7.15 -11.29
N ALA A 201 13.26 7.22 -10.42
CA ALA A 201 11.88 7.41 -10.85
C ALA A 201 11.69 8.75 -11.57
N ALA A 202 12.20 9.84 -10.98
CA ALA A 202 12.18 11.16 -11.59
C ALA A 202 12.83 11.18 -12.98
N GLN A 203 13.92 10.43 -13.14
CA GLN A 203 14.65 10.32 -14.39
C GLN A 203 13.97 9.43 -15.44
N ARG A 204 13.15 8.44 -15.04
CA ARG A 204 12.42 7.56 -15.98
C ARG A 204 11.09 8.12 -16.43
N THR A 205 10.45 8.94 -15.60
CA THR A 205 9.19 9.62 -15.96
C THR A 205 9.45 10.83 -16.85
N LEU A 206 10.72 11.18 -17.11
CA LEU A 206 11.12 11.87 -18.33
C LEU A 206 10.84 10.90 -19.49
N PRO A 207 9.81 11.14 -20.33
CA PRO A 207 9.50 10.25 -21.43
C PRO A 207 10.74 10.06 -22.29
N ASP A 208 11.13 8.80 -22.47
CA ASP A 208 11.86 8.37 -23.66
C ASP A 208 10.86 8.15 -24.82
N ASP A 209 9.65 8.72 -24.71
CA ASP A 209 8.52 8.64 -25.64
C ASP A 209 8.81 9.46 -26.91
N ARG A 210 9.89 9.06 -27.59
CA ARG A 210 10.42 9.52 -28.88
C ARG A 210 9.43 9.29 -30.04
N LYS A 211 8.22 8.80 -29.80
CA LYS A 211 7.30 8.37 -30.87
C LYS A 211 5.83 8.75 -30.70
N ASN A 212 5.31 8.91 -29.48
CA ASN A 212 3.84 8.98 -29.28
C ASN A 212 3.33 10.20 -28.48
N SER A 213 4.18 11.08 -27.98
CA SER A 213 3.71 12.27 -27.25
C SER A 213 3.29 13.37 -28.22
N THR A 214 2.08 13.29 -28.74
CA THR A 214 1.37 14.38 -29.45
C THR A 214 0.88 15.48 -28.50
N CYS A 215 1.25 15.47 -27.22
CA CYS A 215 0.94 16.57 -26.32
C CYS A 215 1.69 17.79 -26.85
N PRO A 216 1.01 18.73 -27.54
CA PRO A 216 1.68 19.91 -28.04
C PRO A 216 2.14 20.59 -26.77
N LEU A 217 3.47 20.67 -26.57
CA LEU A 217 4.01 21.67 -25.68
C LEU A 217 3.17 22.92 -25.94
N LEU A 218 2.69 23.55 -24.88
CA LEU A 218 2.19 24.92 -24.92
C LEU A 218 3.36 25.86 -25.32
N ALA A 219 4.10 25.53 -26.38
CA ALA A 219 4.53 26.44 -27.40
C ALA A 219 3.29 27.24 -27.79
N SER A 220 3.07 28.29 -27.02
CA SER A 220 2.69 29.60 -27.52
C SER A 220 2.93 29.59 -29.03
N LYS A 221 1.85 29.65 -29.83
CA LYS A 221 1.84 29.92 -31.27
C LYS A 221 2.52 31.27 -31.56
N LYS A 222 3.77 31.44 -31.13
CA LYS A 222 4.65 32.54 -31.46
C LYS A 222 5.28 32.12 -32.78
N SER A 223 5.01 32.96 -33.78
CA SER A 223 5.46 32.82 -35.16
C SER A 223 6.90 32.31 -35.26
N THR A 224 7.09 31.29 -36.08
CA THR A 224 8.33 30.57 -36.44
C THR A 224 9.41 31.43 -37.12
N GLY A 225 9.50 32.72 -36.80
CA GLY A 225 10.47 33.66 -37.39
C GLY A 225 10.77 34.88 -36.53
N SER A 226 10.43 34.86 -35.23
CA SER A 226 10.79 35.96 -34.33
C SER A 226 12.24 35.81 -33.85
N PRO A 227 13.07 36.88 -33.91
CA PRO A 227 14.40 36.92 -33.30
C PRO A 227 14.41 36.55 -31.80
N ALA A 228 13.25 36.63 -31.13
CA ALA A 228 13.10 36.28 -29.72
C ALA A 228 13.42 34.79 -29.42
N LEU A 229 13.34 33.89 -30.42
CA LEU A 229 13.67 32.46 -30.26
C LEU A 229 15.18 32.20 -30.08
N ALA A 230 16.05 33.14 -30.45
CA ALA A 230 17.50 33.00 -30.32
C ALA A 230 17.99 33.16 -28.88
N ASP A 231 17.23 33.88 -28.05
CA ASP A 231 17.52 34.14 -26.63
C ASP A 231 16.81 33.15 -25.69
N GLU A 232 16.09 32.17 -26.22
CA GLU A 232 15.39 31.19 -25.42
C GLU A 232 16.37 30.20 -24.75
N ASP A 233 16.27 30.13 -23.43
CA ASP A 233 17.05 29.24 -22.60
C ASP A 233 16.43 27.83 -22.61
N LEU A 234 16.91 27.01 -23.54
CA LEU A 234 16.40 25.64 -23.74
C LEU A 234 16.44 24.78 -22.47
N ILE A 235 17.39 25.02 -21.55
CA ILE A 235 17.48 24.25 -20.29
C ILE A 235 16.32 24.62 -19.37
N ASP A 236 16.06 25.92 -19.24
CA ASP A 236 14.98 26.44 -18.41
C ASP A 236 13.59 26.09 -18.99
N LEU A 237 13.43 26.16 -20.32
CA LEU A 237 12.22 25.71 -21.00
C LEU A 237 11.91 24.24 -20.71
N GLU A 238 12.91 23.35 -20.80
CA GLU A 238 12.78 21.93 -20.49
C GLU A 238 12.36 21.71 -19.03
N HIS A 239 13.00 22.42 -18.09
CA HIS A 239 12.67 22.33 -16.67
C HIS A 239 11.25 22.82 -16.37
N ARG A 240 10.82 23.94 -16.95
CA ARG A 240 9.45 24.47 -16.81
C ARG A 240 8.42 23.55 -17.44
N ALA A 241 8.69 23.00 -18.62
CA ALA A 241 7.80 22.07 -19.29
C ALA A 241 7.59 20.80 -18.45
N LEU A 242 8.66 20.26 -17.89
CA LEU A 242 8.60 19.12 -16.99
C LEU A 242 7.80 19.43 -15.72
N LYS A 243 8.06 20.60 -15.11
CA LYS A 243 7.37 21.07 -13.91
C LYS A 243 5.87 21.29 -14.16
N ALA A 244 5.51 21.86 -15.31
CA ALA A 244 4.12 22.04 -15.74
C ALA A 244 3.43 20.69 -16.01
N ARG A 245 4.14 19.73 -16.62
CA ARG A 245 3.62 18.37 -16.81
C ARG A 245 3.35 17.70 -15.47
N ILE A 246 4.29 17.76 -14.54
CA ILE A 246 4.13 17.23 -13.19
C ILE A 246 2.93 17.89 -12.48
N LEU A 247 2.81 19.22 -12.55
CA LEU A 247 1.69 19.96 -11.99
C LEU A 247 0.36 19.43 -12.51
N HIS A 248 0.26 19.24 -13.83
CA HIS A 248 -0.96 18.74 -14.47
C HIS A 248 -1.20 17.25 -14.20
N THR A 249 -0.19 16.38 -14.25
CA THR A 249 -0.43 14.93 -14.17
C THR A 249 -0.52 14.42 -12.73
N ILE A 250 0.17 15.08 -11.80
CA ILE A 250 0.32 14.60 -10.42
C ILE A 250 -0.59 15.38 -9.47
N PHE A 251 -0.63 16.70 -9.62
CA PHE A 251 -1.23 17.57 -8.61
C PHE A 251 -2.62 18.06 -8.97
N GLU A 252 -3.14 17.75 -10.16
CA GLU A 252 -4.49 18.15 -10.59
C GLU A 252 -5.57 17.69 -9.60
N MET A 253 -5.40 16.51 -8.98
CA MET A 253 -6.31 16.02 -7.91
C MET A 253 -6.41 16.95 -6.70
N ILE A 254 -5.36 17.74 -6.46
CA ILE A 254 -5.21 18.63 -5.30
C ILE A 254 -5.48 20.08 -5.71
N THR A 255 -5.15 20.48 -6.94
CA THR A 255 -5.28 21.87 -7.40
C THR A 255 -6.57 22.17 -8.13
N ASP A 256 -7.19 21.18 -8.78
CA ASP A 256 -8.40 21.38 -9.55
C ASP A 256 -9.64 20.79 -8.84
N PRO A 257 -10.52 21.63 -8.30
CA PRO A 257 -11.76 21.15 -7.66
C PRO A 257 -12.73 20.50 -8.66
N GLY A 258 -12.62 20.81 -9.95
CA GLY A 258 -13.47 20.25 -11.01
C GLY A 258 -13.01 18.88 -11.50
N LEU A 259 -11.81 18.39 -11.13
CA LEU A 259 -11.27 17.15 -11.67
C LEU A 259 -12.20 15.96 -11.44
N PHE A 260 -12.65 15.74 -10.20
CA PHE A 260 -13.51 14.60 -9.87
C PHE A 260 -14.86 14.68 -10.58
N THR A 261 -15.36 15.89 -10.86
CA THR A 261 -16.57 16.08 -11.66
C THR A 261 -16.33 15.71 -13.12
N ARG A 262 -15.16 16.06 -13.68
CA ARG A 262 -14.79 15.68 -15.06
C ARG A 262 -14.55 14.19 -15.20
N LEU A 263 -13.74 13.60 -14.32
CA LEU A 263 -13.47 12.15 -14.32
C LEU A 263 -14.76 11.35 -14.20
N ARG A 264 -15.73 11.85 -13.44
CA ARG A 264 -17.09 11.29 -13.38
C ARG A 264 -17.78 11.34 -14.74
N HIS A 265 -17.91 12.52 -15.34
CA HIS A 265 -18.53 12.67 -16.66
C HIS A 265 -17.82 11.87 -17.77
N GLU A 266 -16.51 11.62 -17.63
CA GLU A 266 -15.75 10.79 -18.57
C GLU A 266 -15.97 9.29 -18.37
N ALA A 267 -16.14 8.85 -17.12
CA ALA A 267 -16.37 7.43 -16.79
C ALA A 267 -17.76 6.97 -17.22
N ASP A 268 -18.77 7.83 -17.04
CA ASP A 268 -20.13 7.59 -17.49
C ASP A 268 -20.74 8.88 -18.05
N PRO A 269 -20.66 9.10 -19.38
CA PRO A 269 -21.21 10.29 -20.03
C PRO A 269 -22.74 10.37 -19.98
N ASP A 270 -23.40 9.22 -19.84
CA ASP A 270 -24.85 9.09 -19.84
C ASP A 270 -25.43 9.10 -18.41
N ASP A 271 -24.57 8.98 -17.37
CA ASP A 271 -24.92 9.19 -15.96
C ASP A 271 -25.31 10.66 -15.71
N THR A 272 -26.57 10.94 -16.01
CA THR A 272 -27.26 12.17 -15.62
C THR A 272 -27.79 12.08 -14.20
N ASP A 273 -27.63 10.95 -13.50
CA ASP A 273 -28.21 10.79 -12.18
C ASP A 273 -27.20 11.26 -11.11
N PRO A 274 -27.36 12.46 -10.51
CA PRO A 274 -26.47 12.95 -9.46
C PRO A 274 -26.53 12.09 -8.18
N THR A 275 -27.28 10.98 -8.19
CA THR A 275 -27.72 10.26 -7.02
C THR A 275 -26.73 9.25 -6.51
N PHE A 276 -25.74 8.75 -7.25
CA PHE A 276 -25.04 7.53 -6.82
C PHE A 276 -23.63 7.72 -6.25
N GLU A 277 -23.03 8.90 -6.41
CA GLU A 277 -21.59 9.04 -6.23
C GLU A 277 -21.17 9.97 -5.07
N PRO A 278 -20.00 9.70 -4.46
CA PRO A 278 -19.43 10.57 -3.45
C PRO A 278 -19.33 12.01 -3.94
N ASP A 279 -19.68 12.96 -3.07
CA ASP A 279 -19.56 14.39 -3.39
C ASP A 279 -18.12 14.69 -3.88
N PRO A 280 -17.93 15.14 -5.14
CA PRO A 280 -16.61 15.39 -5.71
C PRO A 280 -15.86 16.47 -4.92
N THR A 281 -16.59 17.37 -4.25
CA THR A 281 -16.04 18.39 -3.36
C THR A 281 -15.42 17.75 -2.12
N VAL A 282 -16.09 16.75 -1.54
CA VAL A 282 -15.55 16.00 -0.38
C VAL A 282 -14.28 15.26 -0.81
N LEU A 283 -14.30 14.54 -1.94
CA LEU A 283 -13.12 13.84 -2.46
C LEU A 283 -11.93 14.78 -2.66
N HIS A 284 -12.16 15.91 -3.34
CA HIS A 284 -11.14 16.93 -3.53
C HIS A 284 -10.57 17.42 -2.19
N ASN A 285 -11.43 17.72 -1.22
CA ASN A 285 -11.01 18.14 0.11
C ASN A 285 -10.21 17.05 0.84
N ILE A 286 -10.58 15.76 0.72
CA ILE A 286 -9.83 14.64 1.30
C ILE A 286 -8.39 14.63 0.77
N PHE A 287 -8.22 14.64 -0.55
CA PHE A 287 -6.90 14.60 -1.17
C PHE A 287 -6.08 15.84 -0.85
N GLN A 288 -6.71 17.03 -0.83
CA GLN A 288 -6.03 18.25 -0.41
C GLN A 288 -5.57 18.18 1.06
N GLN A 289 -6.41 17.71 1.97
CA GLN A 289 -6.06 17.61 3.39
C GLN A 289 -4.97 16.57 3.62
N TYR A 290 -5.03 15.45 2.92
CA TYR A 290 -3.98 14.43 2.98
C TYR A 290 -2.65 14.97 2.44
N ALA A 291 -2.67 15.69 1.32
CA ALA A 291 -1.49 16.37 0.79
C ALA A 291 -0.89 17.37 1.79
N ARG A 292 -1.72 18.19 2.47
CA ARG A 292 -1.23 19.14 3.49
C ARG A 292 -0.56 18.41 4.65
N ARG A 293 -1.11 17.28 5.07
CA ARG A 293 -0.53 16.45 6.14
C ARG A 293 0.83 15.87 5.74
N ILE A 294 0.99 15.38 4.51
CA ILE A 294 2.28 14.94 3.98
C ILE A 294 3.29 16.10 4.01
N MET A 295 2.90 17.25 3.46
CA MET A 295 3.75 18.44 3.39
C MET A 295 4.18 18.94 4.77
N PHE A 296 3.33 18.75 5.78
CA PHE A 296 3.59 19.20 7.13
C PHE A 296 4.40 18.22 7.97
N HIS A 297 4.18 16.91 7.81
CA HIS A 297 4.86 15.89 8.61
C HIS A 297 6.20 15.45 8.04
N ASP A 298 6.44 15.62 6.73
CA ASP A 298 7.73 15.37 6.11
C ASP A 298 8.68 16.56 6.30
N SER A 299 9.89 16.29 6.81
CA SER A 299 10.88 17.34 7.11
C SER A 299 11.33 18.14 5.89
N ASP A 300 11.38 17.50 4.73
CA ASP A 300 11.92 18.12 3.52
C ASP A 300 10.89 19.08 2.90
N PHE A 301 9.60 18.78 3.08
CA PHE A 301 8.50 19.63 2.64
C PHE A 301 8.13 20.71 3.64
N PHE A 302 8.22 20.44 4.95
CA PHE A 302 7.78 21.39 5.98
C PHE A 302 8.38 22.79 5.76
N PHE A 303 9.70 22.88 5.60
CA PHE A 303 10.37 24.16 5.38
C PHE A 303 10.06 24.82 4.04
N LYS A 304 9.68 24.04 3.02
CA LYS A 304 9.29 24.57 1.71
C LYS A 304 7.89 25.15 1.74
N THR A 305 7.05 24.69 2.66
CA THR A 305 5.69 25.20 2.84
C THR A 305 5.63 26.52 3.62
N LEU A 306 6.73 26.88 4.30
CA LEU A 306 6.83 28.15 5.00
C LEU A 306 6.68 29.30 4.00
N ASP A 307 5.90 30.30 4.38
CA ASP A 307 5.57 31.48 3.56
C ASP A 307 4.80 31.19 2.26
N LYS A 308 4.35 29.94 2.03
CA LYS A 308 3.54 29.56 0.87
C LYS A 308 2.05 29.65 1.15
N VAL A 309 1.31 30.25 0.22
CA VAL A 309 -0.14 30.50 0.37
C VAL A 309 -1.01 29.45 -0.30
N SER A 310 -0.47 28.60 -1.17
CA SER A 310 -1.22 27.53 -1.85
C SER A 310 -0.29 26.42 -2.35
N PHE A 311 -0.88 25.29 -2.77
CA PHE A 311 -0.14 24.23 -3.46
C PHE A 311 0.49 24.73 -4.77
N GLN A 312 -0.22 25.58 -5.51
CA GLN A 312 0.30 26.15 -6.76
C GLN A 312 1.51 27.06 -6.51
N ASP A 313 1.46 27.90 -5.47
CA ASP A 313 2.58 28.76 -5.06
C ASP A 313 3.80 27.92 -4.63
N LEU A 314 3.58 26.90 -3.78
CA LEU A 314 4.65 25.96 -3.42
C LEU A 314 5.26 25.29 -4.64
N MET A 315 4.42 24.77 -5.54
CA MET A 315 4.91 24.02 -6.68
C MET A 315 5.64 24.88 -7.67
N LEU A 316 5.22 26.13 -7.90
CA LEU A 316 5.89 27.04 -8.83
C LEU A 316 7.20 27.59 -8.28
N ASP A 317 7.43 27.51 -6.97
CA ASP A 317 8.65 27.98 -6.31
C ASP A 317 9.92 27.27 -6.80
N ASP A 318 11.03 28.00 -6.88
CA ASP A 318 12.32 27.50 -7.34
C ASP A 318 12.93 26.45 -6.38
N ASP A 319 12.59 26.48 -5.08
CA ASP A 319 13.04 25.48 -4.10
C ASP A 319 12.23 24.16 -4.18
N PHE A 320 11.11 24.12 -4.93
CA PHE A 320 10.33 22.90 -5.18
C PHE A 320 10.77 22.25 -6.49
N SER A 321 11.60 21.22 -6.35
CA SER A 321 12.22 20.50 -7.45
C SER A 321 11.39 19.33 -7.97
N ILE A 322 11.83 18.76 -9.08
CA ILE A 322 11.20 17.56 -9.66
C ILE A 322 11.30 16.38 -8.70
N GLU A 323 12.45 16.19 -8.04
CA GLU A 323 12.63 15.12 -7.07
C GLU A 323 11.67 15.26 -5.88
N ASP A 324 11.33 16.49 -5.49
CA ASP A 324 10.32 16.75 -4.47
C ASP A 324 8.93 16.30 -4.90
N ALA A 325 8.56 16.57 -6.15
CA ALA A 325 7.30 16.08 -6.69
C ALA A 325 7.23 14.56 -6.70
N PHE A 326 8.30 13.86 -7.10
CA PHE A 326 8.34 12.40 -7.05
C PHE A 326 8.34 11.86 -5.63
N LYS A 327 9.10 12.46 -4.71
CA LYS A 327 9.03 12.13 -3.29
C LYS A 327 7.60 12.29 -2.77
N PHE A 328 6.93 13.38 -3.14
CA PHE A 328 5.54 13.65 -2.77
C PHE A 328 4.63 12.54 -3.29
N VAL A 329 4.71 12.18 -4.58
CA VAL A 329 3.92 11.08 -5.16
C VAL A 329 4.15 9.78 -4.41
N PHE A 330 5.40 9.43 -4.13
CA PHE A 330 5.70 8.22 -3.41
C PHE A 330 5.08 8.19 -2.02
N LEU A 331 5.16 9.30 -1.28
CA LEU A 331 4.53 9.44 0.03
C LEU A 331 3.00 9.45 -0.08
N PHE A 332 2.47 10.09 -1.12
CA PHE A 332 1.06 10.19 -1.39
C PHE A 332 0.46 8.84 -1.69
N ASP A 333 1.03 8.05 -2.60
CA ASP A 333 0.44 6.79 -3.07
C ASP A 333 0.89 5.55 -2.29
N ARG A 334 2.18 5.37 -2.02
CA ARG A 334 2.68 4.09 -1.46
C ARG A 334 2.38 3.93 0.03
N ASN A 335 2.28 5.05 0.74
CA ASN A 335 2.20 5.03 2.20
C ASN A 335 0.77 5.23 2.74
N LYS A 336 -0.26 5.27 1.86
CA LYS A 336 -1.66 5.40 2.27
C LYS A 336 -2.09 4.31 3.26
N LEU A 337 -1.60 3.07 3.09
CA LEU A 337 -1.86 1.94 4.01
C LEU A 337 -0.75 1.72 5.05
N GLY A 338 0.35 2.47 4.95
CA GLY A 338 1.50 2.43 5.86
C GLY A 338 1.33 3.38 7.02
N PHE A 339 2.32 4.21 7.31
CA PHE A 339 2.21 5.29 8.31
C PHE A 339 1.22 6.40 7.90
N GLY A 340 1.00 6.60 6.60
CA GLY A 340 0.08 7.61 6.06
C GLY A 340 -1.39 7.34 6.36
N LEU A 341 -1.75 6.12 6.75
CA LEU A 341 -3.14 5.71 7.01
C LEU A 341 -3.83 6.58 8.07
N THR A 342 -3.11 6.92 9.15
CA THR A 342 -3.65 7.78 10.20
C THR A 342 -3.91 9.20 9.68
N TRP A 343 -3.00 9.73 8.84
CA TRP A 343 -3.16 11.04 8.22
C TRP A 343 -4.31 11.05 7.22
N PHE A 344 -4.48 9.95 6.48
CA PHE A 344 -5.58 9.80 5.53
C PHE A 344 -6.92 9.77 6.27
N LYS A 345 -7.03 8.99 7.35
CA LYS A 345 -8.21 9.00 8.23
C LYS A 345 -8.52 10.40 8.74
N ASP A 346 -7.51 11.13 9.22
CA ASP A 346 -7.74 12.49 9.71
C ASP A 346 -8.13 13.47 8.58
N ALA A 347 -7.59 13.29 7.36
CA ALA A 347 -7.99 14.06 6.18
C ALA A 347 -9.45 13.82 5.79
N VAL A 348 -9.92 12.57 5.88
CA VAL A 348 -11.35 12.23 5.66
C VAL A 348 -12.24 12.94 6.67
N LEU A 349 -11.88 12.87 7.96
CA LEU A 349 -12.65 13.55 9.00
C LEU A 349 -12.67 15.07 8.80
N ASP A 350 -11.53 15.69 8.47
CA ASP A 350 -11.45 17.13 8.21
C ASP A 350 -12.31 17.53 7.01
N ALA A 351 -12.26 16.78 5.91
CA ALA A 351 -13.02 17.05 4.68
C ALA A 351 -14.54 16.94 4.89
N LEU A 352 -15.00 15.90 5.59
CA LEU A 352 -16.41 15.74 5.92
C LEU A 352 -16.95 16.85 6.83
N MET A 353 -16.10 17.37 7.71
CA MET A 353 -16.50 18.50 8.54
C MET A 353 -16.55 19.80 7.72
N MET A 354 -15.66 19.95 6.72
CA MET A 354 -15.69 21.09 5.78
C MET A 354 -16.94 21.11 4.91
N SER A 355 -17.42 19.96 4.43
CA SER A 355 -18.61 19.90 3.57
C SER A 355 -19.91 20.26 4.31
N LYS A 356 -19.99 20.00 5.63
CA LYS A 356 -21.20 20.28 6.43
C LYS A 356 -21.42 21.76 6.78
N GLY A 357 -20.60 22.67 6.25
CA GLY A 357 -20.73 24.12 6.47
C GLY A 357 -20.51 24.57 7.92
N GLY A 358 -20.09 23.65 8.81
CA GLY A 358 -19.77 23.97 10.19
C GLY A 358 -18.49 24.78 10.30
N ASN A 359 -18.34 25.56 11.37
CA ASN A 359 -17.09 26.24 11.67
C ASN A 359 -16.06 25.20 12.13
N VAL A 360 -15.44 24.50 11.17
CA VAL A 360 -14.55 23.34 11.36
C VAL A 360 -13.38 23.64 12.30
N ALA A 361 -13.08 24.93 12.48
CA ALA A 361 -12.16 25.49 13.46
C ALA A 361 -12.35 24.97 14.90
N ASN A 362 -13.54 24.46 15.26
CA ASN A 362 -13.89 24.10 16.62
C ASN A 362 -13.88 22.59 16.92
N PHE A 363 -13.61 21.72 15.93
CA PHE A 363 -13.65 20.27 16.15
C PHE A 363 -12.41 19.77 16.90
N GLY A 364 -11.23 20.31 16.57
CA GLY A 364 -9.99 20.01 17.27
C GLY A 364 -9.58 21.12 18.23
N SER A 365 -8.51 20.86 18.99
CA SER A 365 -7.90 21.92 19.81
C SER A 365 -7.34 23.02 18.89
N LEU A 366 -7.78 24.27 19.08
CA LEU A 366 -7.23 25.43 18.35
C LEU A 366 -5.71 25.52 18.47
N LYS A 367 -5.12 25.05 19.59
CA LYS A 367 -3.66 25.00 19.80
C LYS A 367 -2.95 23.99 18.89
N SER A 368 -3.68 23.04 18.34
CA SER A 368 -3.16 22.03 17.40
C SER A 368 -3.45 22.38 15.94
N ARG A 369 -4.06 23.53 15.66
CA ARG A 369 -4.41 23.93 14.29
C ARG A 369 -3.25 24.71 13.66
N HIS A 370 -2.82 24.29 12.47
CA HIS A 370 -1.72 24.90 11.74
C HIS A 370 -2.17 25.29 10.34
N LYS A 371 -1.77 26.48 9.88
CA LYS A 371 -2.03 26.94 8.51
C LYS A 371 -0.96 26.35 7.60
N VAL A 372 -1.39 25.64 6.55
CA VAL A 372 -0.50 24.98 5.59
C VAL A 372 -1.11 25.13 4.20
N LEU A 373 -0.38 25.78 3.28
CA LEU A 373 -0.73 25.88 1.86
C LEU A 373 -2.18 26.34 1.62
N GLY A 374 -2.54 27.48 2.23
CA GLY A 374 -3.86 28.11 2.06
C GLY A 374 -5.00 27.46 2.85
N GLY A 375 -4.78 26.28 3.41
CA GLY A 375 -5.71 25.60 4.30
C GLY A 375 -5.19 25.51 5.73
N TRP A 376 -5.84 24.66 6.51
CA TRP A 376 -5.39 24.32 7.85
C TRP A 376 -5.45 22.80 8.05
N ILE A 377 -4.63 22.29 8.97
CA ILE A 377 -4.65 20.91 9.44
C ILE A 377 -4.59 20.88 10.96
N TYR A 378 -4.99 19.77 11.56
CA TYR A 378 -4.71 19.49 12.97
C TYR A 378 -3.43 18.66 13.10
N SER A 379 -2.50 19.13 13.92
CA SER A 379 -1.25 18.43 14.20
C SER A 379 -1.41 17.19 15.08
N ARG A 380 -2.53 17.10 15.81
CA ARG A 380 -2.90 15.92 16.59
C ARG A 380 -3.90 15.09 15.81
N THR A 381 -3.78 13.78 15.97
CA THR A 381 -4.71 12.83 15.38
C THR A 381 -6.08 12.97 16.03
N HIS A 382 -7.14 12.81 15.25
CA HIS A 382 -8.50 12.83 15.79
C HIS A 382 -8.73 11.58 16.62
N THR A 383 -9.20 11.77 17.86
CA THR A 383 -9.54 10.71 18.83
C THR A 383 -11.03 10.40 18.89
N HIS A 384 -11.84 11.13 18.13
CA HIS A 384 -13.28 10.91 18.06
C HIS A 384 -13.61 9.61 17.34
N THR A 385 -14.82 9.10 17.61
CA THR A 385 -15.43 7.98 16.87
C THR A 385 -15.46 8.30 15.38
N ILE A 386 -15.06 7.33 14.56
CA ILE A 386 -15.09 7.48 13.11
C ILE A 386 -16.54 7.26 12.64
N PRO A 387 -17.21 8.27 12.04
CA PRO A 387 -18.57 8.10 11.55
C PRO A 387 -18.60 7.14 10.37
N ASN A 388 -19.76 6.52 10.12
CA ASN A 388 -19.90 5.54 9.04
C ASN A 388 -19.57 6.12 7.66
N GLU A 389 -19.97 7.37 7.40
CA GLU A 389 -19.58 8.13 6.21
C GLU A 389 -18.05 8.19 6.02
N ALA A 390 -17.30 8.45 7.10
CA ALA A 390 -15.84 8.49 7.05
C ALA A 390 -15.22 7.11 6.78
N TRP A 391 -15.77 6.06 7.39
CA TRP A 391 -15.34 4.69 7.10
C TRP A 391 -15.56 4.32 5.64
N TRP A 392 -16.72 4.69 5.08
CA TRP A 392 -17.04 4.45 3.69
C TRP A 392 -16.03 5.15 2.77
N TYR A 393 -15.80 6.46 2.92
CA TYR A 393 -14.80 7.19 2.12
C TYR A 393 -13.40 6.62 2.27
N LEU A 394 -13.02 6.26 3.50
CA LEU A 394 -11.71 5.69 3.78
C LEU A 394 -11.50 4.36 3.04
N LEU A 395 -12.49 3.48 3.05
CA LEU A 395 -12.39 2.17 2.41
C LEU A 395 -12.54 2.26 0.90
N GLU A 396 -13.43 3.10 0.41
CA GLU A 396 -13.68 3.31 -1.01
C GLU A 396 -12.45 3.89 -1.72
N ILE A 397 -11.82 4.91 -1.13
CA ILE A 397 -10.65 5.57 -1.75
C ILE A 397 -9.40 4.68 -1.62
N LEU A 398 -9.24 3.97 -0.49
CA LEU A 398 -8.03 3.19 -0.25
C LEU A 398 -8.03 1.82 -0.91
N GLN A 399 -9.21 1.26 -1.21
CA GLN A 399 -9.39 -0.07 -1.80
C GLN A 399 -8.41 -1.11 -1.21
N PRO A 400 -8.45 -1.32 0.11
CA PRO A 400 -7.43 -2.11 0.79
C PRO A 400 -7.42 -3.56 0.28
N PRO A 401 -6.22 -4.16 0.06
CA PRO A 401 -6.12 -5.56 -0.33
C PRO A 401 -6.48 -6.49 0.84
N ALA A 402 -6.54 -7.80 0.59
CA ALA A 402 -6.76 -8.79 1.65
C ALA A 402 -5.67 -8.74 2.73
N ASP A 403 -6.01 -9.19 3.94
CA ASP A 403 -5.10 -9.36 5.08
C ASP A 403 -4.42 -8.08 5.60
N VAL A 404 -5.02 -6.91 5.35
CA VAL A 404 -4.55 -5.63 5.93
C VAL A 404 -5.44 -5.11 7.05
N GLU A 405 -6.43 -5.88 7.52
CA GLU A 405 -7.36 -5.44 8.57
C GLU A 405 -6.63 -4.97 9.84
N ASN A 406 -5.54 -5.66 10.20
CA ASN A 406 -4.67 -5.31 11.32
C ASN A 406 -4.15 -3.86 11.25
N ARG A 407 -3.96 -3.33 10.04
CA ARG A 407 -3.51 -1.96 9.80
C ARG A 407 -4.60 -0.96 10.18
N PHE A 408 -5.87 -1.27 9.97
CA PHE A 408 -6.99 -0.38 10.28
C PHE A 408 -7.37 -0.39 11.75
N VAL A 409 -7.03 -1.44 12.50
CA VAL A 409 -7.20 -1.49 13.96
C VAL A 409 -6.50 -0.32 14.66
N ARG A 410 -5.39 0.19 14.10
CA ARG A 410 -4.68 1.36 14.62
C ARG A 410 -5.50 2.66 14.59
N LEU A 411 -6.51 2.71 13.73
CA LEU A 411 -7.41 3.87 13.59
C LEU A 411 -8.53 3.85 14.63
N CYS A 412 -8.77 2.68 15.23
CA CYS A 412 -9.86 2.47 16.16
C CYS A 412 -9.45 2.95 17.56
N HIS A 413 -10.25 3.85 18.14
CA HIS A 413 -10.03 4.35 19.50
C HIS A 413 -10.85 3.60 20.52
N LYS A 414 -11.97 3.00 20.09
CA LYS A 414 -12.84 2.15 20.90
C LYS A 414 -13.24 0.89 20.15
N PHE A 415 -13.82 -0.07 20.88
CA PHE A 415 -14.31 -1.33 20.33
C PHE A 415 -15.36 -1.13 19.21
N ASP A 416 -16.22 -0.12 19.34
CA ASP A 416 -17.24 0.20 18.33
C ASP A 416 -16.64 0.63 16.97
N ASP A 417 -15.51 1.35 16.97
CA ASP A 417 -14.85 1.73 15.72
C ASP A 417 -14.40 0.48 14.96
N MET A 418 -13.86 -0.50 15.70
CA MET A 418 -13.41 -1.78 15.15
C MET A 418 -14.57 -2.64 14.65
N VAL A 419 -15.70 -2.67 15.37
CA VAL A 419 -16.91 -3.36 14.92
C VAL A 419 -17.48 -2.72 13.66
N ASN A 420 -17.53 -1.38 13.58
CA ASN A 420 -18.02 -0.68 12.40
C ASN A 420 -17.12 -0.94 11.19
N PHE A 421 -15.80 -0.80 11.35
CA PHE A 421 -14.81 -1.16 10.32
C PHE A 421 -15.02 -2.58 9.77
N LEU A 422 -15.10 -3.58 10.66
CA LEU A 422 -15.31 -4.97 10.25
C LEU A 422 -16.69 -5.22 9.66
N SER A 423 -17.69 -4.43 10.03
CA SER A 423 -19.04 -4.51 9.45
C SER A 423 -19.04 -3.99 8.01
N PHE A 424 -18.28 -2.92 7.70
CA PHE A 424 -18.05 -2.49 6.32
C PHE A 424 -17.34 -3.57 5.48
N GLY A 425 -16.34 -4.25 6.07
CA GLY A 425 -15.76 -5.43 5.44
C GLY A 425 -16.79 -6.53 5.18
N ALA A 426 -17.69 -6.77 6.13
CA ALA A 426 -18.70 -7.81 6.02
C ALA A 426 -19.74 -7.56 4.91
N ILE A 427 -20.07 -6.30 4.65
CA ILE A 427 -20.99 -5.92 3.55
C ILE A 427 -20.31 -5.90 2.17
N GLY A 428 -18.99 -6.07 2.10
CA GLY A 428 -18.25 -6.25 0.86
C GLY A 428 -17.25 -5.15 0.49
N MET A 429 -17.04 -4.14 1.34
CA MET A 429 -16.05 -3.09 1.07
C MET A 429 -14.60 -3.52 1.33
N LEU A 430 -14.39 -4.69 1.95
CA LEU A 430 -13.08 -5.32 2.10
C LEU A 430 -13.11 -6.68 1.41
N PRO A 431 -12.03 -7.06 0.71
CA PRO A 431 -11.85 -8.45 0.36
C PRO A 431 -11.79 -9.30 1.64
N PRO A 432 -12.38 -10.51 1.65
CA PRO A 432 -12.30 -11.40 2.79
C PRO A 432 -10.86 -11.77 3.09
N SER A 433 -10.53 -11.97 4.37
CA SER A 433 -9.19 -12.43 4.78
C SER A 433 -8.89 -13.81 4.19
N THR A 434 -7.62 -14.06 3.85
CA THR A 434 -7.20 -15.31 3.20
C THR A 434 -7.35 -16.55 4.09
N PHE A 435 -7.40 -16.37 5.41
CA PHE A 435 -7.70 -17.46 6.33
C PHE A 435 -9.16 -17.96 6.20
N CYS A 436 -10.09 -17.14 5.69
CA CYS A 436 -11.46 -17.56 5.42
C CYS A 436 -11.61 -18.29 4.08
N SER A 437 -10.71 -18.05 3.12
CA SER A 437 -10.84 -18.53 1.74
C SER A 437 -10.26 -19.93 1.49
N LYS A 438 -9.80 -20.64 2.54
CA LYS A 438 -9.32 -22.01 2.42
C LYS A 438 -10.53 -22.93 2.20
N GLN A 439 -10.87 -23.14 0.93
CA GLN A 439 -11.91 -24.10 0.55
C GLN A 439 -11.43 -25.51 0.88
N TYR A 440 -11.90 -26.03 2.00
CA TYR A 440 -11.90 -27.45 2.29
C TYR A 440 -13.34 -27.94 2.13
N ASP A 441 -13.56 -28.93 1.26
CA ASP A 441 -14.83 -29.63 1.07
C ASP A 441 -16.07 -28.73 0.83
N GLY A 442 -15.91 -27.59 0.14
CA GLY A 442 -17.01 -26.71 -0.26
C GLY A 442 -17.61 -25.84 0.85
N VAL A 443 -17.22 -26.00 2.13
CA VAL A 443 -17.79 -25.22 3.24
C VAL A 443 -16.98 -23.93 3.47
N ASP A 444 -17.54 -22.79 3.05
CA ASP A 444 -16.89 -21.48 3.13
C ASP A 444 -17.10 -20.79 4.50
N ALA A 445 -15.99 -20.42 5.17
CA ALA A 445 -16.01 -19.70 6.44
C ALA A 445 -16.27 -18.19 6.30
N ILE A 446 -16.27 -17.64 5.07
CA ILE A 446 -16.48 -16.22 4.79
C ILE A 446 -17.84 -15.74 5.32
N VAL A 447 -18.92 -16.43 4.98
CA VAL A 447 -20.29 -16.01 5.35
C VAL A 447 -20.48 -16.00 6.88
N PRO A 448 -20.14 -17.07 7.62
CA PRO A 448 -20.14 -17.03 9.08
C PRO A 448 -19.28 -15.89 9.66
N ARG A 449 -18.07 -15.66 9.12
CA ARG A 449 -17.20 -14.57 9.56
C ARG A 449 -17.86 -13.20 9.41
N LYS A 450 -18.53 -12.97 8.27
CA LYS A 450 -19.30 -11.74 8.00
C LYS A 450 -20.41 -11.54 9.03
N HIS A 451 -21.20 -12.58 9.32
CA HIS A 451 -22.27 -12.48 10.32
C HIS A 451 -21.75 -12.21 11.73
N LEU A 452 -20.60 -12.77 12.09
CA LEU A 452 -19.94 -12.47 13.36
C LEU A 452 -19.51 -11.00 13.44
N SER A 453 -18.87 -10.45 12.40
CA SER A 453 -18.55 -9.02 12.32
C SER A 453 -19.80 -8.15 12.48
N LEU A 454 -20.86 -8.44 11.70
CA LEU A 454 -22.12 -7.69 11.73
C LEU A 454 -22.80 -7.79 13.11
N SER A 455 -22.64 -8.91 13.81
CA SER A 455 -23.17 -9.11 15.16
C SER A 455 -22.35 -8.42 16.24
N GLY A 456 -21.16 -7.89 15.94
CA GLY A 456 -20.25 -7.27 16.91
C GLY A 456 -19.26 -8.23 17.57
N VAL A 457 -19.08 -9.42 17.01
CA VAL A 457 -18.07 -10.40 17.44
C VAL A 457 -16.86 -10.30 16.52
N VAL A 458 -15.69 -9.98 17.07
CA VAL A 458 -14.46 -9.83 16.29
C VAL A 458 -13.71 -11.15 16.27
N ILE A 459 -13.58 -11.77 15.10
CA ILE A 459 -12.78 -12.99 14.90
C ILE A 459 -11.56 -12.64 14.05
N THR A 460 -10.37 -12.97 14.52
CA THR A 460 -9.12 -12.58 13.84
C THR A 460 -8.37 -13.76 13.28
N ASP A 461 -8.74 -14.97 13.69
CA ASP A 461 -8.15 -16.21 13.21
C ASP A 461 -9.14 -17.36 13.35
N MET A 462 -9.06 -18.31 12.42
CA MET A 462 -9.76 -19.59 12.45
C MET A 462 -8.77 -20.66 12.01
N VAL A 463 -8.57 -21.65 12.87
CA VAL A 463 -7.51 -22.63 12.69
C VAL A 463 -8.07 -24.02 12.87
N SER A 464 -8.03 -24.81 11.82
CA SER A 464 -8.13 -26.27 11.87
C SER A 464 -6.78 -26.90 11.54
N GLY A 465 -6.52 -28.09 12.08
CA GLY A 465 -5.33 -28.85 11.71
C GLY A 465 -5.44 -29.26 10.23
N PRO A 466 -4.39 -29.11 9.40
CA PRO A 466 -4.41 -29.62 8.04
C PRO A 466 -4.33 -31.15 8.11
N MET A 467 -5.46 -31.81 8.32
CA MET A 467 -5.55 -33.26 8.21
C MET A 467 -6.34 -33.59 6.95
N PRO A 468 -5.65 -34.02 5.87
CA PRO A 468 -6.30 -34.73 4.77
C PRO A 468 -7.30 -35.76 5.28
N PRO A 469 -8.42 -36.03 4.60
CA PRO A 469 -9.38 -37.03 5.08
C PRO A 469 -8.72 -38.41 5.23
N HIS A 470 -7.70 -38.70 4.41
CA HIS A 470 -6.89 -39.92 4.50
C HIS A 470 -5.94 -39.98 5.71
N MET A 471 -5.72 -38.86 6.42
CA MET A 471 -4.98 -38.81 7.69
C MET A 471 -5.90 -38.93 8.90
N THR A 472 -7.21 -39.10 8.70
CA THR A 472 -8.15 -39.41 9.78
C THR A 472 -7.82 -40.79 10.37
N GLY A 473 -7.59 -40.84 11.69
CA GLY A 473 -7.27 -42.06 12.42
C GLY A 473 -5.77 -42.37 12.55
N PRO A 474 -5.41 -43.58 12.98
CA PRO A 474 -4.02 -43.94 13.27
C PRO A 474 -3.11 -43.99 12.05
N ILE A 475 -1.91 -43.43 12.18
CA ILE A 475 -0.86 -43.35 11.15
C ILE A 475 0.31 -44.25 11.58
N PRO A 476 0.83 -45.12 10.69
CA PRO A 476 1.97 -45.95 11.03
C PRO A 476 3.23 -45.09 11.19
N THR A 477 4.03 -45.37 12.22
CA THR A 477 5.34 -44.71 12.41
C THR A 477 6.47 -45.60 11.91
N THR A 478 7.67 -45.04 11.75
CA THR A 478 8.89 -45.80 11.42
C THR A 478 9.46 -46.58 12.60
N ARG A 479 8.89 -46.44 13.80
CA ARG A 479 9.37 -47.11 15.01
C ARG A 479 8.88 -48.56 15.02
N ARG A 480 9.82 -49.49 15.22
CA ARG A 480 9.49 -50.90 15.48
C ARG A 480 8.81 -51.01 16.85
N GLY A 481 7.72 -51.79 16.92
CA GLY A 481 7.07 -52.12 18.18
C GLY A 481 7.98 -53.00 19.04
N ARG A 482 7.73 -53.01 20.36
CA ARG A 482 8.36 -53.94 21.30
C ARG A 482 7.91 -55.37 21.05
N ARG A 483 6.66 -55.58 20.61
CA ARG A 483 6.15 -56.90 20.21
C ARG A 483 6.66 -57.31 18.83
N PRO A 484 7.16 -58.55 18.64
CA PRO A 484 7.56 -59.05 17.33
C PRO A 484 6.44 -58.89 16.29
N GLY A 485 6.79 -58.41 15.10
CA GLY A 485 5.83 -58.20 14.00
C GLY A 485 4.90 -56.99 14.16
N CYS A 486 5.02 -56.21 15.24
CA CYS A 486 4.26 -54.97 15.43
C CYS A 486 5.09 -53.73 15.06
N ILE A 487 4.39 -52.69 14.64
CA ILE A 487 4.92 -51.33 14.51
C ILE A 487 4.21 -50.42 15.51
N VAL A 488 4.80 -49.27 15.79
CA VAL A 488 4.13 -48.22 16.56
C VAL A 488 3.25 -47.42 15.61
N TRP A 489 1.98 -47.25 15.97
CA TRP A 489 1.03 -46.38 15.34
C TRP A 489 0.87 -45.11 16.18
N CYS A 490 0.71 -43.96 15.52
CA CYS A 490 0.46 -42.68 16.14
C CYS A 490 -0.92 -42.19 15.73
N GLU A 491 -1.74 -41.82 16.69
CA GLU A 491 -3.03 -41.20 16.43
C GLU A 491 -3.01 -39.78 16.97
N ILE A 492 -3.50 -38.85 16.15
CA ILE A 492 -3.51 -37.41 16.45
C ILE A 492 -4.97 -36.97 16.42
N GLU A 493 -5.38 -36.28 17.48
CA GLU A 493 -6.60 -35.50 17.47
C GLU A 493 -6.25 -34.02 17.55
N ALA A 494 -6.75 -33.25 16.58
CA ALA A 494 -6.66 -31.79 16.57
C ALA A 494 -8.06 -31.20 16.47
N ARG A 495 -8.38 -30.22 17.29
CA ARG A 495 -9.67 -29.51 17.26
C ARG A 495 -9.52 -28.19 16.54
N GLY A 496 -10.51 -27.85 15.73
CA GLY A 496 -10.64 -26.51 15.16
C GLY A 496 -10.89 -25.50 16.27
N TYR A 497 -10.34 -24.30 16.15
CA TYR A 497 -10.62 -23.20 17.06
C TYR A 497 -10.74 -21.86 16.33
N MET A 498 -11.42 -20.92 16.98
CA MET A 498 -11.52 -19.53 16.58
C MET A 498 -10.92 -18.64 17.66
N PHE A 499 -10.11 -17.66 17.25
CA PHE A 499 -9.58 -16.65 18.16
C PHE A 499 -10.13 -15.26 17.81
N GLY A 500 -10.50 -14.52 18.84
CA GLY A 500 -11.15 -13.23 18.66
C GLY A 500 -11.24 -12.39 19.93
N ALA A 501 -12.11 -11.39 19.87
CA ALA A 501 -12.38 -10.46 20.96
C ALA A 501 -13.85 -10.05 21.02
N LEU A 502 -14.28 -9.76 22.25
CA LEU A 502 -15.55 -9.13 22.60
C LEU A 502 -15.29 -7.78 23.29
N ARG A 503 -16.34 -6.96 23.40
CA ARG A 503 -16.30 -5.75 24.24
C ARG A 503 -15.92 -6.16 25.66
N ASN A 504 -14.97 -5.42 26.25
CA ASN A 504 -14.51 -5.69 27.60
C ASN A 504 -15.52 -5.21 28.67
N GLU A 505 -16.22 -4.11 28.39
CA GLU A 505 -17.26 -3.55 29.24
C GLU A 505 -18.52 -4.44 29.24
N PRO A 506 -19.35 -4.40 30.29
CA PRO A 506 -20.64 -5.08 30.32
C PRO A 506 -21.49 -4.70 29.10
N ASP A 507 -21.94 -5.70 28.36
CA ASP A 507 -22.66 -5.53 27.11
C ASP A 507 -23.75 -6.61 27.03
N PRO A 508 -25.04 -6.24 26.93
CA PRO A 508 -26.13 -7.20 26.94
C PRO A 508 -26.05 -8.24 25.83
N PHE A 509 -25.51 -7.86 24.66
CA PHE A 509 -25.31 -8.79 23.56
C PHE A 509 -24.19 -9.78 23.87
N ASN A 510 -23.06 -9.33 24.42
CA ASN A 510 -21.97 -10.24 24.80
C ASN A 510 -22.41 -11.25 25.85
N ASP A 511 -23.20 -10.83 26.85
CA ASP A 511 -23.73 -11.74 27.87
C ASP A 511 -24.69 -12.78 27.27
N ALA A 512 -25.56 -12.37 26.35
CA ALA A 512 -26.43 -13.27 25.61
C ALA A 512 -25.62 -14.23 24.71
N PHE A 513 -24.60 -13.73 24.02
CA PHE A 513 -23.75 -14.54 23.14
C PHE A 513 -22.96 -15.59 23.92
N LEU A 514 -22.33 -15.21 25.03
CA LEU A 514 -21.64 -16.16 25.89
C LEU A 514 -22.61 -17.18 26.50
N ARG A 515 -23.86 -16.79 26.81
CA ARG A 515 -24.90 -17.72 27.26
C ARG A 515 -25.26 -18.74 26.18
N GLU A 516 -25.45 -18.30 24.93
CA GLU A 516 -25.75 -19.18 23.80
C GLU A 516 -24.62 -20.19 23.55
N LEU A 517 -23.35 -19.76 23.62
CA LEU A 517 -22.22 -20.67 23.51
C LEU A 517 -22.17 -21.67 24.69
N ARG A 518 -22.36 -21.19 25.93
CA ARG A 518 -22.34 -22.04 27.14
C ARG A 518 -23.51 -23.02 27.21
N ALA A 519 -24.62 -22.72 26.55
CA ALA A 519 -25.77 -23.62 26.47
C ALA A 519 -25.52 -24.83 25.54
N ARG A 520 -24.43 -24.83 24.77
CA ARG A 520 -24.07 -25.90 23.83
C ARG A 520 -22.68 -26.48 24.12
N PRO A 521 -22.45 -27.08 25.31
CA PRO A 521 -21.19 -27.73 25.65
C PRO A 521 -20.92 -28.97 24.78
N ASP A 522 -21.92 -29.44 24.03
CA ASP A 522 -21.80 -30.47 23.00
C ASP A 522 -21.10 -29.96 21.73
N LEU A 523 -21.10 -28.65 21.47
CA LEU A 523 -20.48 -28.03 20.29
C LEU A 523 -19.25 -27.18 20.60
N PHE A 524 -19.21 -26.56 21.78
CA PHE A 524 -18.20 -25.56 22.10
C PHE A 524 -17.52 -25.81 23.44
N GLN A 525 -16.22 -25.53 23.48
CA GLN A 525 -15.57 -25.05 24.68
C GLN A 525 -15.15 -23.59 24.48
N VAL A 526 -15.46 -22.76 25.47
CA VAL A 526 -15.17 -21.33 25.44
C VAL A 526 -14.13 -21.01 26.50
N VAL A 527 -13.05 -20.38 26.08
CA VAL A 527 -12.03 -19.79 26.96
C VAL A 527 -12.08 -18.29 26.78
N THR A 528 -12.21 -17.53 27.87
CA THR A 528 -12.17 -16.07 27.80
C THR A 528 -11.18 -15.48 28.78
N ARG A 529 -10.63 -14.31 28.43
CA ARG A 529 -9.75 -13.53 29.29
C ARG A 529 -9.97 -12.05 29.06
N SER A 530 -10.33 -11.33 30.13
CA SER A 530 -10.40 -9.87 30.11
C SER A 530 -9.00 -9.24 30.25
N GLU A 531 -8.73 -8.17 29.50
CA GLU A 531 -7.51 -7.38 29.68
C GLU A 531 -7.51 -6.56 30.96
N THR A 532 -8.68 -6.16 31.46
CA THR A 532 -8.81 -5.31 32.65
C THR A 532 -8.94 -6.12 33.94
N ASP A 533 -9.08 -7.44 33.86
CA ASP A 533 -9.14 -8.27 35.06
C ASP A 533 -7.76 -8.27 35.77
N PRO A 534 -7.68 -7.73 37.01
CA PRO A 534 -6.42 -7.65 37.76
C PRO A 534 -5.79 -9.02 38.04
N GLY A 535 -6.59 -10.08 38.13
CA GLY A 535 -6.10 -11.45 38.36
C GLY A 535 -5.58 -12.14 37.10
N ARG A 536 -5.82 -11.55 35.91
CA ARG A 536 -5.65 -12.21 34.61
C ARG A 536 -6.30 -13.60 34.59
N GLN A 537 -7.44 -13.74 35.26
CA GLN A 537 -8.13 -15.01 35.37
C GLN A 537 -8.64 -15.43 33.99
N VAL A 538 -8.44 -16.70 33.70
CA VAL A 538 -8.93 -17.34 32.48
C VAL A 538 -10.22 -18.04 32.86
N GLU A 539 -11.32 -17.63 32.25
CA GLU A 539 -12.59 -18.30 32.42
C GLU A 539 -12.70 -19.42 31.37
N VAL A 540 -12.97 -20.65 31.79
CA VAL A 540 -13.13 -21.82 30.91
C VAL A 540 -14.52 -22.41 31.11
N PHE A 541 -15.25 -22.63 30.01
CA PHE A 541 -16.57 -23.24 30.02
C PHE A 541 -16.71 -24.29 28.92
N PRO A 542 -17.11 -25.54 29.24
CA PRO A 542 -17.21 -26.12 30.59
C PRO A 542 -15.85 -26.11 31.32
N ALA A 543 -15.85 -26.28 32.66
CA ALA A 543 -14.66 -26.13 33.50
C ALA A 543 -13.50 -27.08 33.14
N ASP A 544 -13.82 -28.25 32.59
CA ASP A 544 -12.83 -29.22 32.14
C ASP A 544 -12.20 -28.79 30.81
N VAL A 545 -10.92 -28.37 30.85
CA VAL A 545 -10.19 -27.90 29.68
C VAL A 545 -10.01 -29.05 28.67
N LEU A 546 -10.59 -28.91 27.48
CA LEU A 546 -10.41 -29.87 26.39
C LEU A 546 -9.01 -29.69 25.78
N PRO A 547 -8.39 -30.80 25.35
CA PRO A 547 -7.15 -30.75 24.59
C PRO A 547 -7.44 -30.20 23.20
N MET A 548 -6.84 -29.07 22.83
CA MET A 548 -6.84 -28.60 21.45
C MET A 548 -6.09 -29.58 20.55
N MET A 549 -4.99 -30.14 21.04
CA MET A 549 -4.24 -31.19 20.35
C MET A 549 -3.77 -32.25 21.36
N ARG A 550 -4.01 -33.52 21.03
CA ARG A 550 -3.49 -34.66 21.78
C ARG A 550 -3.01 -35.77 20.84
N THR A 551 -2.04 -36.54 21.29
CA THR A 551 -1.50 -37.67 20.55
C THR A 551 -1.51 -38.92 21.43
N ARG A 552 -1.64 -40.09 20.80
CA ARG A 552 -1.36 -41.37 21.46
C ARG A 552 -0.55 -42.26 20.54
N GLU A 553 0.39 -42.98 21.13
CA GLU A 553 1.15 -44.02 20.45
C GLU A 553 0.71 -45.39 20.97
N PHE A 554 0.57 -46.38 20.08
CA PHE A 554 0.24 -47.77 20.45
C PHE A 554 0.87 -48.77 19.48
N GLU A 555 1.02 -50.03 19.90
CA GLU A 555 1.62 -51.08 19.07
C GLU A 555 0.55 -51.96 18.43
N ALA A 556 0.65 -52.17 17.11
CA ALA A 556 -0.19 -53.10 16.37
C ALA A 556 0.53 -53.61 15.12
N PRO A 557 0.11 -54.74 14.52
CA PRO A 557 0.65 -55.20 13.24
C PRO A 557 0.53 -54.13 12.14
N PRO A 558 1.43 -54.12 11.15
CA PRO A 558 1.25 -53.33 9.94
C PRO A 558 -0.09 -53.66 9.27
N ALA A 559 -0.81 -52.63 8.81
CA ALA A 559 -2.10 -52.77 8.17
C ALA A 559 -2.23 -51.76 7.02
N LEU A 560 -3.04 -52.10 6.03
CA LEU A 560 -3.38 -51.20 4.92
C LEU A 560 -4.31 -50.07 5.42
N SER A 561 -4.35 -48.95 4.70
CA SER A 561 -5.21 -47.80 5.05
C SER A 561 -6.68 -48.14 5.26
N ALA A 562 -7.21 -49.16 4.56
CA ALA A 562 -8.59 -49.62 4.71
C ALA A 562 -8.86 -50.36 6.04
N ASN A 563 -7.82 -50.93 6.67
CA ASN A 563 -7.94 -51.79 7.86
C ASN A 563 -7.04 -51.27 8.99
N ARG A 564 -7.00 -49.95 9.20
CA ARG A 564 -6.18 -49.35 10.26
C ARG A 564 -6.58 -49.89 11.64
N PRO A 565 -5.61 -50.30 12.48
CA PRO A 565 -5.91 -50.79 13.81
C PRO A 565 -6.43 -49.65 14.67
N THR A 566 -7.38 -49.93 15.57
CA THR A 566 -7.83 -48.96 16.57
C THR A 566 -6.85 -48.86 17.73
N GLY A 567 -6.49 -47.63 18.09
CA GLY A 567 -5.57 -47.38 19.19
C GLY A 567 -6.12 -47.72 20.57
N SER A 568 -5.32 -48.42 21.36
CA SER A 568 -5.52 -48.55 22.81
C SER A 568 -4.31 -47.94 23.52
N GLY A 569 -4.55 -47.03 24.47
CA GLY A 569 -3.46 -46.31 25.14
C GLY A 569 -3.88 -44.97 25.73
N LYS A 570 -3.01 -44.41 26.57
CA LYS A 570 -3.23 -43.11 27.22
C LYS A 570 -2.95 -41.98 26.22
N TRP A 571 -3.91 -41.06 26.12
CA TRP A 571 -3.70 -39.80 25.40
C TRP A 571 -2.72 -38.89 26.13
N THR A 572 -1.79 -38.31 25.38
CA THR A 572 -0.88 -37.27 25.83
C THR A 572 -1.35 -35.94 25.24
N VAL A 573 -1.67 -34.97 26.10
CA VAL A 573 -2.10 -33.64 25.65
C VAL A 573 -0.88 -32.84 25.23
N SER A 574 -0.82 -32.47 23.96
CA SER A 574 0.24 -31.62 23.42
C SER A 574 -0.08 -30.14 23.58
N ARG A 575 -1.38 -29.78 23.47
CA ARG A 575 -1.90 -28.42 23.61
C ARG A 575 -3.31 -28.45 24.19
N SER A 576 -3.57 -27.63 25.20
CA SER A 576 -4.89 -27.36 25.78
C SER A 576 -5.56 -26.16 25.10
N ALA A 577 -6.85 -25.95 25.36
CA ALA A 577 -7.55 -24.74 24.91
C ALA A 577 -6.94 -23.44 25.48
N VAL A 578 -6.42 -23.48 26.71
CA VAL A 578 -5.75 -22.32 27.36
C VAL A 578 -4.42 -21.99 26.69
N ASP A 579 -3.72 -23.01 26.20
CA ASP A 579 -2.44 -22.83 25.50
C ASP A 579 -2.60 -22.09 24.17
N VAL A 580 -3.80 -22.05 23.59
CA VAL A 580 -4.09 -21.18 22.44
C VAL A 580 -3.81 -19.72 22.80
N LEU A 581 -4.22 -19.27 23.99
CA LEU A 581 -3.96 -17.92 24.46
C LEU A 581 -2.51 -17.72 24.93
N TYR A 582 -1.99 -18.66 25.71
CA TYR A 582 -0.74 -18.46 26.46
C TYR A 582 0.45 -19.28 25.98
N GLY A 583 0.30 -20.16 25.00
CA GLY A 583 1.37 -21.03 24.52
C GLY A 583 1.69 -22.18 25.46
N THR A 584 2.34 -23.22 24.94
CA THR A 584 2.97 -24.27 25.74
C THR A 584 4.49 -24.11 25.71
N HIS A 585 5.13 -24.22 26.87
CA HIS A 585 6.58 -24.45 26.96
C HIS A 585 6.97 -25.91 26.72
N CYS A 586 6.00 -26.80 26.48
CA CYS A 586 6.23 -28.22 26.32
C CYS A 586 6.96 -28.52 25.01
N GLU A 587 8.10 -29.21 25.11
CA GLU A 587 8.77 -29.82 23.96
C GLU A 587 7.83 -30.84 23.31
N MET A 588 7.47 -30.64 22.05
CA MET A 588 6.76 -31.70 21.32
C MET A 588 7.73 -32.89 21.15
N PRO A 589 7.30 -34.13 21.48
CA PRO A 589 8.15 -35.30 21.33
C PRO A 589 8.68 -35.41 19.90
N GLY A 590 10.00 -35.28 19.72
CA GLY A 590 10.67 -35.36 18.41
C GLY A 590 10.88 -34.04 17.67
N VAL A 591 10.38 -32.90 18.15
CA VAL A 591 10.66 -31.57 17.59
C VAL A 591 11.46 -30.75 18.60
N ARG A 592 12.79 -30.76 18.49
CA ARG A 592 13.64 -29.91 19.34
C ARG A 592 13.42 -28.43 19.01
N ASN A 593 13.17 -27.61 20.04
CA ASN A 593 13.36 -26.15 20.08
C ASN A 593 12.31 -25.20 19.47
N TYR A 594 11.04 -25.57 19.28
CA TYR A 594 10.00 -24.59 18.90
C TYR A 594 8.82 -24.59 19.88
N PRO A 595 8.81 -23.70 20.90
CA PRO A 595 7.64 -23.54 21.77
C PRO A 595 6.47 -23.02 20.93
N PHE A 596 5.27 -23.53 21.21
CA PHE A 596 4.05 -22.98 20.63
C PHE A 596 3.77 -21.65 21.33
N LEU A 597 3.82 -20.54 20.58
CA LEU A 597 3.52 -19.22 21.11
C LEU A 597 2.02 -18.97 21.02
N GLY A 598 1.37 -18.75 22.16
CA GLY A 598 -0.05 -18.37 22.19
C GLY A 598 -0.27 -16.93 21.76
N TYR A 599 -1.49 -16.59 21.34
CA TYR A 599 -1.82 -15.25 20.82
C TYR A 599 -1.41 -14.12 21.77
N LEU A 600 -1.61 -14.28 23.09
CA LEU A 600 -1.26 -13.24 24.07
C LEU A 600 0.24 -13.15 24.31
N GLN A 601 0.98 -14.26 24.26
CA GLN A 601 2.44 -14.21 24.30
C GLN A 601 2.99 -13.46 23.09
N ILE A 602 2.43 -13.73 21.92
CA ILE A 602 2.80 -13.05 20.68
C ILE A 602 2.56 -11.55 20.79
N LEU A 603 1.36 -11.14 21.21
CA LEU A 603 0.99 -9.74 21.39
C LEU A 603 1.92 -9.04 22.40
N ASN A 604 2.20 -9.69 23.54
CA ASN A 604 3.07 -9.13 24.57
C ASN A 604 4.55 -9.07 24.18
N SER A 605 5.00 -9.92 23.24
CA SER A 605 6.40 -9.95 22.81
C SER A 605 6.81 -8.72 21.99
N GLY A 606 5.86 -8.02 21.37
CA GLY A 606 6.09 -6.91 20.44
C GLY A 606 6.83 -7.29 19.14
N LYS A 607 7.26 -8.56 18.99
CA LYS A 607 8.15 -9.00 17.90
C LYS A 607 7.44 -9.42 16.62
N ASN A 608 6.18 -9.83 16.70
CA ASN A 608 5.49 -10.35 15.53
C ASN A 608 4.71 -9.25 14.78
N LYS A 609 5.14 -9.03 13.55
CA LYS A 609 4.47 -8.16 12.58
C LYS A 609 3.19 -8.85 12.08
N GLY A 610 2.16 -8.08 11.71
CA GLY A 610 0.95 -8.60 11.05
C GLY A 610 -0.22 -8.98 11.95
N TRP A 611 -0.06 -9.02 13.29
CA TRP A 611 -1.13 -9.44 14.19
C TRP A 611 -2.28 -8.41 14.29
N PHE A 612 -3.52 -8.88 14.21
CA PHE A 612 -4.72 -8.04 14.20
C PHE A 612 -4.78 -7.06 15.38
N PHE A 613 -4.60 -7.55 16.61
CA PHE A 613 -4.67 -6.71 17.81
C PHE A 613 -3.37 -5.97 18.15
N ARG A 614 -2.33 -6.02 17.31
CA ARG A 614 -1.01 -5.40 17.61
C ARG A 614 -1.13 -3.90 17.88
N PHE A 615 -1.95 -3.19 17.11
CA PHE A 615 -2.06 -1.73 17.16
C PHE A 615 -3.29 -1.24 17.95
N LYS A 616 -3.93 -2.12 18.72
CA LYS A 616 -5.12 -1.79 19.49
C LYS A 616 -4.77 -0.98 20.74
N ASN A 617 -5.49 0.12 20.96
CA ASN A 617 -5.28 1.04 22.09
C ASN A 617 -6.37 1.00 23.17
N PHE A 618 -7.34 0.10 23.07
CA PHE A 618 -8.47 -0.02 24.01
C PHE A 618 -8.58 -1.45 24.55
N PRO A 619 -9.11 -1.66 25.76
CA PRO A 619 -9.20 -3.01 26.34
C PRO A 619 -10.23 -3.89 25.63
N VAL A 620 -9.96 -5.20 25.55
CA VAL A 620 -10.89 -6.23 25.04
C VAL A 620 -11.00 -7.44 25.96
N LYS A 621 -12.10 -8.18 25.85
CA LYS A 621 -12.22 -9.54 26.39
C LYS A 621 -11.88 -10.53 25.28
N TYR A 622 -10.69 -11.12 25.34
CA TYR A 622 -10.26 -12.14 24.38
C TYR A 622 -11.11 -13.39 24.55
N ILE A 623 -11.41 -14.04 23.43
CA ILE A 623 -12.17 -15.28 23.39
C ILE A 623 -11.48 -16.29 22.46
N VAL A 624 -11.39 -17.53 22.94
CA VAL A 624 -11.08 -18.71 22.14
C VAL A 624 -12.28 -19.62 22.21
N ILE A 625 -12.79 -20.02 21.05
CA ILE A 625 -13.87 -21.00 20.92
C ILE A 625 -13.28 -22.23 20.27
N LEU A 626 -13.27 -23.34 20.98
CA LEU A 626 -12.73 -24.63 20.55
C LEU A 626 -13.89 -25.56 20.17
N ASP A 627 -13.73 -26.28 19.07
CA ASP A 627 -14.63 -27.33 18.67
C ASP A 627 -14.54 -28.52 19.62
N THR A 628 -15.67 -29.04 20.09
CA THR A 628 -15.72 -30.24 20.92
C THR A 628 -15.42 -31.51 20.10
N VAL A 629 -15.74 -31.48 18.80
CA VAL A 629 -15.56 -32.59 17.86
C VAL A 629 -14.13 -32.55 17.28
N PRO A 630 -13.32 -33.60 17.50
CA PRO A 630 -11.97 -33.65 16.94
C PRO A 630 -12.00 -33.72 15.42
N ASN A 631 -10.98 -33.15 14.79
CA ASN A 631 -10.67 -33.23 13.37
C ASN A 631 -11.76 -32.66 12.44
N ARG A 632 -12.72 -31.91 13.00
CA ARG A 632 -13.70 -31.14 12.23
C ARG A 632 -13.07 -29.84 11.73
N HIS A 633 -13.39 -29.46 10.50
CA HIS A 633 -12.93 -28.21 9.90
C HIS A 633 -13.54 -27.00 10.62
N ASP A 634 -12.78 -25.92 10.73
CA ASP A 634 -13.14 -24.70 11.46
C ASP A 634 -14.32 -23.95 10.83
N SER A 635 -14.62 -24.17 9.56
CA SER A 635 -15.82 -23.62 8.90
C SER A 635 -17.13 -24.11 9.53
N VAL A 636 -17.19 -25.36 10.00
CA VAL A 636 -18.36 -25.90 10.71
C VAL A 636 -18.48 -25.26 12.10
N LEU A 637 -17.36 -25.08 12.78
CA LEU A 637 -17.32 -24.35 14.05
C LEU A 637 -17.81 -22.91 13.83
N ALA A 638 -17.29 -22.21 12.82
CA ALA A 638 -17.66 -20.84 12.48
C ALA A 638 -19.16 -20.70 12.21
N MET A 639 -19.77 -21.65 11.49
CA MET A 639 -21.22 -21.68 11.23
C MET A 639 -22.03 -21.76 12.53
N ASN A 640 -21.67 -22.69 13.41
CA ASN A 640 -22.35 -22.87 14.69
C ASN A 640 -22.18 -21.64 15.61
N VAL A 641 -20.99 -21.03 15.63
CA VAL A 641 -20.72 -19.80 16.39
C VAL A 641 -21.52 -18.61 15.81
N ALA A 642 -21.61 -18.50 14.48
CA ALA A 642 -22.44 -17.48 13.83
C ALA A 642 -23.93 -17.66 14.15
N TRP A 643 -24.42 -18.90 14.20
CA TRP A 643 -25.79 -19.18 14.64
C TRP A 643 -26.03 -18.74 16.09
N ALA A 644 -25.10 -19.04 17.01
CA ALA A 644 -25.18 -18.56 18.39
C ALA A 644 -25.23 -17.03 18.47
N ALA A 645 -24.46 -16.32 17.64
CA ALA A 645 -24.49 -14.86 17.58
C ALA A 645 -25.83 -14.31 17.03
N LEU A 646 -26.40 -14.95 16.01
CA LEU A 646 -27.71 -14.59 15.46
C LEU A 646 -28.84 -14.78 16.49
N ARG A 647 -28.80 -15.88 17.26
CA ARG A 647 -29.73 -16.12 18.37
C ARG A 647 -29.57 -15.09 19.49
N ALA A 648 -28.33 -14.78 19.87
CA ALA A 648 -28.06 -13.76 20.89
C ALA A 648 -28.53 -12.35 20.49
N ARG A 649 -28.59 -12.04 19.19
CA ARG A 649 -29.19 -10.81 18.66
C ARG A 649 -30.72 -10.87 18.51
N GLY A 650 -31.35 -12.02 18.72
CA GLY A 650 -32.79 -12.22 18.56
C GLY A 650 -33.26 -12.39 17.12
N TYR A 651 -32.37 -12.73 16.17
CA TYR A 651 -32.77 -12.98 14.78
C TYR A 651 -33.14 -14.44 14.50
N GLY A 652 -32.70 -15.37 15.33
CA GLY A 652 -32.93 -16.80 15.19
C GLY A 652 -33.40 -17.46 16.50
N GLU A 653 -34.07 -18.59 16.37
CA GLU A 653 -34.62 -19.38 17.48
C GLU A 653 -34.46 -20.87 17.21
N GLY A 654 -34.35 -21.66 18.29
CA GLY A 654 -34.24 -23.12 18.22
C GLY A 654 -32.90 -23.66 17.72
N GLU A 655 -32.91 -24.90 17.26
CA GLU A 655 -31.75 -25.57 16.68
C GLU A 655 -31.40 -25.01 15.30
N TYR A 656 -30.15 -25.24 14.89
CA TYR A 656 -29.66 -24.80 13.59
C TYR A 656 -30.36 -25.56 12.48
N GLU A 657 -30.97 -24.82 11.56
CA GLU A 657 -31.46 -25.31 10.26
C GLU A 657 -31.03 -24.30 9.20
N VAL A 658 -30.69 -24.78 8.01
CA VAL A 658 -30.16 -23.93 6.91
C VAL A 658 -31.13 -22.78 6.59
N LEU A 659 -32.43 -23.06 6.47
CA LEU A 659 -33.43 -22.04 6.16
C LEU A 659 -33.63 -21.03 7.31
N LYS A 660 -33.59 -21.48 8.57
CA LYS A 660 -33.66 -20.60 9.75
C LYS A 660 -32.45 -19.67 9.81
N TYR A 661 -31.26 -20.22 9.54
CA TYR A 661 -30.02 -19.46 9.46
C TYR A 661 -30.07 -18.41 8.35
N ALA A 662 -30.50 -18.78 7.14
CA ALA A 662 -30.65 -17.86 6.01
C ALA A 662 -31.58 -16.69 6.35
N ARG A 663 -32.77 -16.97 6.92
CA ARG A 663 -33.73 -15.93 7.34
C ARG A 663 -33.18 -15.01 8.44
N ALA A 664 -32.51 -15.58 9.44
CA ALA A 664 -31.90 -14.80 10.53
C ALA A 664 -30.76 -13.92 10.01
N SER A 665 -29.94 -14.48 9.12
CA SER A 665 -28.87 -13.77 8.43
C SER A 665 -29.40 -12.61 7.60
N ASP A 666 -30.49 -12.80 6.86
CA ASP A 666 -31.12 -11.75 6.06
C ASP A 666 -31.59 -10.58 6.92
N LYS A 667 -32.25 -10.89 8.05
CA LYS A 667 -32.65 -9.86 9.02
C LYS A 667 -31.47 -9.10 9.61
N LEU A 668 -30.41 -9.82 10.02
CA LEU A 668 -29.20 -9.20 10.56
C LEU A 668 -28.56 -8.25 9.53
N PHE A 669 -28.37 -8.74 8.31
CA PHE A 669 -27.69 -7.98 7.27
C PHE A 669 -28.49 -6.73 6.90
N GLN A 670 -29.79 -6.86 6.66
CA GLN A 670 -30.66 -5.74 6.34
C GLN A 670 -30.58 -4.65 7.41
N LYS A 671 -30.77 -5.02 8.69
CA LYS A 671 -30.72 -4.07 9.80
C LYS A 671 -29.35 -3.40 9.93
N ARG A 672 -28.26 -4.16 9.79
CA ARG A 672 -26.90 -3.59 9.92
C ARG A 672 -26.53 -2.73 8.72
N ALA A 673 -26.97 -3.07 7.52
CA ALA A 673 -26.82 -2.22 6.35
C ALA A 673 -27.61 -0.91 6.52
N GLU A 674 -28.85 -0.95 7.02
CA GLU A 674 -29.63 0.24 7.39
C GLU A 674 -28.88 1.13 8.39
N GLU A 675 -28.37 0.56 9.48
CA GLU A 675 -27.63 1.32 10.49
C GLU A 675 -26.33 1.95 9.94
N ILE A 676 -25.58 1.20 9.13
CA ILE A 676 -24.27 1.62 8.63
C ILE A 676 -24.39 2.60 7.46
N LEU A 677 -25.41 2.45 6.63
CA LEU A 677 -25.69 3.31 5.48
C LEU A 677 -26.72 4.40 5.79
N ALA A 678 -27.17 4.57 7.03
CA ALA A 678 -28.14 5.61 7.41
C ALA A 678 -27.70 7.07 7.10
N TRP A 679 -26.40 7.29 6.84
CA TRP A 679 -25.87 8.59 6.45
C TRP A 679 -26.01 8.88 4.96
N THR A 680 -26.30 7.87 4.14
CA THR A 680 -26.36 8.04 2.69
C THR A 680 -27.56 8.93 2.35
N PRO A 681 -27.43 9.79 1.32
CA PRO A 681 -28.54 10.60 0.82
C PRO A 681 -29.80 9.75 0.54
N ASN A 682 -31.01 10.30 0.76
CA ASN A 682 -32.29 9.57 0.61
C ASN A 682 -32.54 8.98 -0.79
N ASN A 683 -31.87 9.54 -1.79
CA ASN A 683 -31.87 9.08 -3.18
C ASN A 683 -30.98 7.86 -3.41
N TRP A 684 -30.07 7.52 -2.49
CA TRP A 684 -29.29 6.28 -2.57
C TRP A 684 -30.22 5.12 -2.23
N ARG A 685 -30.54 4.28 -3.21
CA ARG A 685 -31.17 2.99 -2.95
C ARG A 685 -30.08 1.94 -2.89
N TRP A 686 -30.17 1.13 -1.85
CA TRP A 686 -29.31 -0.04 -1.72
C TRP A 686 -30.19 -1.25 -1.47
N GLN A 687 -29.80 -2.35 -2.10
CA GLN A 687 -30.45 -3.64 -1.99
C GLN A 687 -29.44 -4.68 -1.52
N VAL A 688 -29.96 -5.69 -0.84
CA VAL A 688 -29.16 -6.79 -0.32
C VAL A 688 -29.66 -8.06 -0.97
N ASN A 689 -28.75 -8.79 -1.61
CA ASN A 689 -29.05 -10.14 -2.07
C ASN A 689 -29.38 -10.99 -0.83
N LYS A 690 -30.61 -11.52 -0.79
CA LYS A 690 -31.09 -12.36 0.32
C LYS A 690 -30.58 -13.78 0.11
N ILE A 691 -30.10 -14.40 1.19
CA ILE A 691 -29.65 -15.79 1.17
C ILE A 691 -30.85 -16.72 0.91
N VAL A 692 -32.04 -16.36 1.42
CA VAL A 692 -33.25 -17.15 1.22
C VAL A 692 -33.60 -17.35 -0.26
N ASP A 693 -33.31 -16.36 -1.11
CA ASP A 693 -33.60 -16.41 -2.54
C ASP A 693 -32.73 -17.46 -3.25
N ASP A 694 -31.49 -17.66 -2.78
CA ASP A 694 -30.55 -18.66 -3.30
C ASP A 694 -30.89 -20.10 -2.84
N VAL A 695 -31.54 -20.26 -1.68
CA VAL A 695 -31.86 -21.58 -1.11
C VAL A 695 -33.03 -22.27 -1.84
N GLY A 696 -33.82 -21.52 -2.61
CA GLY A 696 -34.93 -22.02 -3.42
C GLY A 696 -36.13 -22.52 -2.60
N GLU A 697 -37.34 -22.07 -2.94
CA GLU A 697 -38.57 -22.79 -2.57
C GLU A 697 -38.72 -23.99 -3.51
N SER A 698 -37.93 -25.05 -3.33
CA SER A 698 -38.25 -26.34 -3.97
C SER A 698 -39.44 -26.95 -3.24
N THR A 699 -40.66 -26.52 -3.59
CA THR A 699 -41.92 -27.10 -3.11
C THR A 699 -42.22 -28.49 -3.70
N ASP A 700 -41.33 -29.04 -4.53
CA ASP A 700 -41.44 -30.43 -4.96
C ASP A 700 -41.00 -31.37 -3.83
N ARG A 701 -41.92 -32.29 -3.51
CA ARG A 701 -41.90 -33.20 -2.36
C ARG A 701 -40.54 -33.87 -2.15
N PRO A 702 -40.12 -34.13 -0.90
CA PRO A 702 -38.92 -34.92 -0.64
C PRO A 702 -39.20 -36.36 -1.06
N GLU A 703 -38.61 -36.80 -2.18
CA GLU A 703 -38.25 -38.21 -2.29
C GLU A 703 -37.26 -38.50 -1.17
N VAL A 704 -37.55 -39.56 -0.41
CA VAL A 704 -36.78 -40.01 0.74
C VAL A 704 -35.35 -40.29 0.30
N MET A 705 -34.46 -39.32 0.51
CA MET A 705 -33.02 -39.54 0.47
C MET A 705 -32.60 -40.17 1.80
N GLU A 706 -32.11 -41.41 1.72
CA GLU A 706 -31.49 -42.11 2.84
C GLU A 706 -30.35 -41.27 3.44
N GLU A 707 -30.27 -41.31 4.77
CA GLU A 707 -29.26 -40.68 5.59
C GLU A 707 -27.86 -41.18 5.21
N GLY A 708 -27.13 -40.43 4.39
CA GLY A 708 -25.72 -40.72 4.18
C GLY A 708 -25.13 -40.16 2.89
N GLU A 709 -25.18 -38.85 2.67
CA GLU A 709 -24.14 -38.06 1.97
C GLU A 709 -24.56 -36.58 1.91
N GLY A 710 -23.59 -35.69 2.12
CA GLY A 710 -23.81 -34.28 2.46
C GLY A 710 -24.59 -33.48 1.42
N ALA A 711 -25.70 -32.87 1.85
CA ALA A 711 -26.34 -31.78 1.13
C ALA A 711 -25.33 -30.63 0.94
N GLY A 712 -25.06 -30.33 -0.34
CA GLY A 712 -23.94 -29.53 -0.79
C GLY A 712 -23.95 -28.09 -0.26
N ALA A 713 -22.74 -27.63 0.09
CA ALA A 713 -22.48 -26.23 0.35
C ALA A 713 -22.55 -25.45 -0.98
N GLN A 714 -23.69 -24.80 -1.24
CA GLN A 714 -23.75 -23.74 -2.23
C GLN A 714 -22.98 -22.52 -1.70
N ALA A 715 -22.10 -21.98 -2.53
CA ALA A 715 -21.32 -20.78 -2.20
C ALA A 715 -22.23 -19.54 -2.25
N PHE A 716 -22.72 -19.10 -1.08
CA PHE A 716 -23.49 -17.86 -0.97
C PHE A 716 -22.60 -16.64 -1.23
N ARG A 717 -22.70 -16.05 -2.43
CA ARG A 717 -22.02 -14.79 -2.74
C ARG A 717 -22.91 -13.61 -2.35
N ARG A 718 -22.70 -13.12 -1.13
CA ARG A 718 -23.42 -11.95 -0.61
C ARG A 718 -22.62 -10.65 -0.75
N GLY A 719 -23.27 -9.61 -1.28
CA GLY A 719 -22.80 -8.23 -1.36
C GLY A 719 -23.98 -7.26 -1.39
N ILE A 720 -23.70 -5.98 -1.14
CA ILE A 720 -24.67 -4.91 -1.39
C ILE A 720 -24.67 -4.59 -2.89
N VAL A 721 -25.86 -4.46 -3.44
CA VAL A 721 -26.09 -3.91 -4.77
C VAL A 721 -26.71 -2.54 -4.55
N LEU A 722 -26.11 -1.50 -5.10
CA LEU A 722 -26.69 -0.18 -5.03
C LEU A 722 -27.50 0.02 -6.32
N GLU A 723 -28.71 0.55 -6.21
CA GLU A 723 -29.63 0.68 -7.34
C GLU A 723 -29.96 2.16 -7.53
N CYS A 724 -30.02 2.61 -8.78
CA CYS A 724 -30.31 3.99 -9.11
C CYS A 724 -31.83 4.25 -9.23
N ALA A 725 -32.25 5.52 -9.29
CA ALA A 725 -33.68 5.87 -9.26
C ALA A 725 -34.45 5.44 -10.53
N ASP A 726 -33.72 5.18 -11.61
CA ASP A 726 -34.20 4.68 -12.91
C ASP A 726 -34.35 3.14 -12.98
N GLY A 727 -33.92 2.40 -11.94
CA GLY A 727 -34.00 0.95 -11.89
C GLY A 727 -32.80 0.21 -12.49
N GLU A 728 -31.70 0.90 -12.80
CA GLU A 728 -30.46 0.24 -13.18
C GLU A 728 -29.71 -0.32 -11.95
N LEU A 729 -29.36 -1.61 -12.03
CA LEU A 729 -28.69 -2.38 -10.98
C LEU A 729 -27.17 -2.26 -11.10
N TYR A 730 -26.56 -1.46 -10.23
CA TYR A 730 -25.11 -1.42 -10.08
C TYR A 730 -24.69 -2.35 -8.96
N ARG A 731 -24.13 -3.51 -9.30
CA ARG A 731 -23.35 -4.27 -8.30
C ARG A 731 -22.23 -3.36 -7.84
N VAL A 732 -22.04 -3.23 -6.53
CA VAL A 732 -20.83 -2.64 -5.95
C VAL A 732 -19.68 -3.57 -6.30
N PHE A 733 -19.20 -3.47 -7.52
CA PHE A 733 -17.85 -3.79 -7.87
C PHE A 733 -17.01 -2.61 -7.37
N PRO A 734 -15.83 -2.84 -6.76
CA PRO A 734 -14.84 -1.77 -6.73
C PRO A 734 -14.73 -1.25 -8.16
N ILE A 735 -14.63 0.07 -8.36
CA ILE A 735 -14.46 0.68 -9.70
C ILE A 735 -13.32 -0.07 -10.41
N VAL A 736 -13.70 -1.04 -11.23
CA VAL A 736 -12.88 -1.73 -12.20
C VAL A 736 -13.51 -1.30 -13.49
N ILE A 737 -12.85 -0.35 -14.14
CA ILE A 737 -13.22 0.09 -15.49
C ILE A 737 -13.15 -1.15 -16.38
N MET A 738 -14.31 -1.73 -16.69
CA MET A 738 -14.43 -2.89 -17.56
C MET A 738 -14.67 -2.41 -18.99
N TYR A 739 -13.76 -2.74 -19.90
CA TYR A 739 -13.93 -2.55 -21.34
C TYR A 739 -14.46 -3.84 -22.02
N PRO A 740 -15.07 -3.75 -23.22
CA PRO A 740 -15.71 -4.88 -23.90
C PRO A 740 -14.75 -6.03 -24.27
N PRO A 741 -15.27 -7.26 -24.48
CA PRO A 741 -14.49 -8.49 -24.43
C PRO A 741 -13.98 -8.93 -25.81
N ASP A 742 -12.91 -8.34 -26.34
CA ASP A 742 -12.31 -8.84 -27.61
C ASP A 742 -10.76 -8.78 -27.69
N TYR A 743 -10.03 -8.72 -26.57
CA TYR A 743 -8.56 -8.85 -26.57
C TYR A 743 -8.03 -9.70 -25.39
N PRO A 744 -7.18 -10.73 -25.63
CA PRO A 744 -6.70 -11.66 -24.60
C PRO A 744 -5.44 -11.17 -23.85
N GLU A 745 -5.30 -9.86 -23.61
CA GLU A 745 -4.25 -9.30 -22.76
C GLU A 745 -4.86 -8.29 -21.78
N ARG A 746 -4.81 -8.63 -20.49
CA ARG A 746 -5.41 -7.87 -19.38
C ARG A 746 -4.68 -6.54 -19.19
N CYS A 747 -5.16 -5.47 -19.82
CA CYS A 747 -4.83 -4.08 -19.48
C CYS A 747 -5.95 -3.48 -18.62
N VAL A 748 -5.69 -3.34 -17.32
CA VAL A 748 -6.51 -2.52 -16.42
C VAL A 748 -5.97 -1.09 -16.56
N LEU A 749 -6.86 -0.13 -16.85
CA LEU A 749 -6.54 1.30 -16.87
C LEU A 749 -6.25 1.79 -15.44
N TYR A 750 -5.04 1.50 -14.96
CA TYR A 750 -4.44 2.23 -13.85
C TYR A 750 -4.07 3.62 -14.37
N LEU A 751 -4.36 4.66 -13.60
CA LEU A 751 -3.74 5.97 -13.79
C LEU A 751 -2.24 5.76 -14.06
N LYS A 752 -1.76 6.39 -15.14
CA LYS A 752 -0.50 6.21 -15.89
C LYS A 752 0.83 6.27 -15.08
N MET A 753 0.79 6.14 -13.75
CA MET A 753 1.92 6.02 -12.84
C MET A 753 2.16 4.59 -12.30
N GLY A 754 1.13 3.73 -12.24
CA GLY A 754 1.26 2.36 -11.73
C GLY A 754 2.14 1.46 -12.61
N ASP A 755 1.96 1.55 -13.93
CA ASP A 755 2.62 0.67 -14.91
C ASP A 755 4.13 0.96 -15.04
N LEU A 756 4.55 2.21 -14.86
CA LEU A 756 5.97 2.60 -14.79
C LEU A 756 6.72 2.03 -13.57
N LEU A 757 5.98 1.60 -12.53
CA LEU A 757 6.55 1.15 -11.27
C LEU A 757 6.37 -0.35 -11.00
N ASN A 758 5.36 -1.01 -11.59
CA ASN A 758 5.16 -2.46 -11.50
C ASN A 758 6.20 -3.26 -12.32
N GLU A 759 6.77 -2.69 -13.39
CA GLU A 759 7.95 -3.27 -14.07
C GLU A 759 9.17 -3.44 -13.15
N PHE A 760 9.19 -2.78 -11.98
CA PHE A 760 10.30 -2.87 -11.03
C PHE A 760 10.22 -4.04 -10.04
N GLN A 761 9.08 -4.75 -9.93
CA GLN A 761 8.92 -5.87 -8.99
C GLN A 761 8.73 -7.25 -9.64
N GLY A 762 8.53 -7.32 -10.96
CA GLY A 762 8.33 -8.58 -11.69
C GLY A 762 9.57 -9.47 -11.89
N PHE A 763 10.77 -9.04 -11.47
CA PHE A 763 12.01 -9.80 -11.70
C PHE A 763 12.93 -9.80 -10.47
N LYS A 764 12.46 -10.35 -9.34
CA LYS A 764 13.31 -10.84 -8.23
C LYS A 764 12.44 -11.53 -7.18
N ASN A 765 11.94 -12.73 -7.50
CA ASN A 765 11.65 -13.82 -6.56
C ASN A 765 11.09 -15.03 -7.34
N TYR A 766 11.97 -15.68 -8.11
CA TYR A 766 11.80 -17.07 -8.53
C TYR A 766 13.21 -17.66 -8.69
N ARG A 767 13.82 -18.07 -7.56
CA ARG A 767 14.96 -19.00 -7.55
C ARG A 767 15.20 -19.59 -6.17
N HIS A 768 15.48 -20.90 -6.18
CA HIS A 768 15.59 -21.89 -5.10
C HIS A 768 14.23 -22.47 -4.66
N GLN A 769 13.97 -23.78 -4.74
CA GLN A 769 14.83 -24.95 -4.93
C GLN A 769 13.95 -26.12 -5.44
N GLU A 770 14.08 -26.49 -6.71
CA GLU A 770 13.88 -27.87 -7.13
C GLU A 770 15.27 -28.44 -7.36
N HIS A 771 15.63 -29.47 -6.61
CA HIS A 771 16.47 -30.59 -7.03
C HIS A 771 16.67 -31.51 -5.84
N GLY A 772 16.28 -32.78 -5.99
CA GLY A 772 16.79 -33.81 -5.10
C GLY A 772 16.04 -35.15 -5.06
N GLU A 773 15.70 -35.75 -6.20
CA GLU A 773 15.69 -37.22 -6.29
C GLU A 773 16.39 -37.66 -7.57
N TRP A 774 17.63 -38.12 -7.40
CA TRP A 774 18.26 -39.20 -8.17
C TRP A 774 18.93 -40.12 -7.16
N GLU A 775 18.69 -41.42 -7.34
CA GLU A 775 18.90 -42.54 -6.43
C GLU A 775 20.34 -42.75 -5.93
N ARG A 776 20.47 -43.04 -4.62
CA ARG A 776 21.14 -44.23 -4.05
C ARG A 776 20.86 -44.39 -2.56
#